data_AF-A0A5B1CKB7-F1
#
_entry.id   AF-A0A5B1CKB7-F1
#
_cell.length_a   1.000
_cell.length_b   1.000
_cell.length_c   1.000
_cell.angle_alpha   90.00
_cell.angle_beta   90.00
_cell.angle_gamma   90.00
#
_symmetry.space_group_name_H-M   'P 1'
#
loop_
_entity.id
_entity.type
_entity.pdbx_description
1 polymer ?
#
loop_
_entity_poly.entity_id
_entity_poly.type
_entity_poly.pdbx_seq_one_letter_code
_entity_poly.pdbx_strand_id
1 'polypeptide(L)'
;MTQSIRDSIYDEIASIRLIDPHTHIDPHAPASSTLADILGYHYYTELAHSAGMPKDQIEEPGIGPRELVKRLALNLQPIENTANYRWLIELCRKFFGFQHDRINASNWESLYDSAESKMARADWSQMVLDQSNVESVFLTNDFDDDLEGFDSNTYIPCLRTDDLVFHLAKSSVQERLVGCSGIELDGSLASLRSSLHQRFEHFVGRGARACAISIPPTFVPTPVSDGRAASALTQVLKQGELADVAHRDALSRRVFWTLAELCDEFGLPFDLMIGVNRGVYPGGVYQGQDLYDSRVSLTQYRELFNAFPNVKFPVSVLASVTNQELVSHAWIFPNVITNGHWWYSNTPSFIARDAMARLEAVPQNKQIAYYSDAYKLEFVWPKFDMYRNVLADLLAEHFVGRCGWNEERAVELGRRILRDNVDEIFPARDLPLSKPGASDTIVEDPDATVDDILLAGSSAALAAGAIGMVEVDAADSVDDTLSMETVVEELADDSGDDQSDLADLPTQIEDNDETVRIEEEIDEDSVEFDLDPSPSDAEVDVLETSDVVISDVANEETVDLEDLQVDEPALDVGDLLSDSEVDPGLETVGLDDETMNPAITPLRNEDSFSPDEDSIQVKPDPLTGELKFNTPTDQNADDDTDDLLIDFLDDDDSK
;
A
#
# COMPACT_ATOMS: atom_id res chain seq x y z
N MET A 1 -24.20 -27.36 -8.52
CA MET A 1 -23.81 -26.95 -9.90
C MET A 1 -22.39 -27.47 -10.13
N THR A 2 -21.90 -27.57 -11.36
CA THR A 2 -20.45 -27.76 -11.57
C THR A 2 -19.74 -26.46 -11.20
N GLN A 3 -18.74 -26.54 -10.31
CA GLN A 3 -17.86 -25.43 -9.97
C GLN A 3 -17.13 -24.96 -11.25
N SER A 4 -16.91 -23.65 -11.42
CA SER A 4 -16.12 -23.17 -12.56
C SER A 4 -14.62 -23.36 -12.28
N ILE A 5 -13.82 -23.41 -13.36
CA ILE A 5 -12.35 -23.48 -13.25
C ILE A 5 -11.83 -22.27 -12.44
N ARG A 6 -12.44 -21.09 -12.62
CA ARG A 6 -12.11 -19.88 -11.85
C ARG A 6 -12.35 -20.08 -10.36
N ASP A 7 -13.50 -20.61 -9.97
CA ASP A 7 -13.84 -20.85 -8.57
C ASP A 7 -12.94 -21.93 -7.95
N SER A 8 -12.54 -22.94 -8.74
CA SER A 8 -11.64 -24.02 -8.31
C SER A 8 -10.21 -23.50 -8.08
N ILE A 9 -9.67 -22.73 -9.03
CA ILE A 9 -8.40 -22.00 -8.87
C ILE A 9 -8.46 -21.06 -7.66
N TYR A 10 -9.57 -20.35 -7.49
CA TYR A 10 -9.78 -19.42 -6.37
C TYR A 10 -9.71 -20.12 -5.01
N ASP A 11 -10.43 -21.23 -4.82
CA ASP A 11 -10.42 -21.99 -3.58
C ASP A 11 -9.01 -22.53 -3.26
N GLU A 12 -8.30 -23.06 -4.26
CA GLU A 12 -6.93 -23.53 -4.12
C GLU A 12 -5.96 -22.40 -3.73
N ILE A 13 -6.01 -21.22 -4.38
CA ILE A 13 -5.14 -20.09 -3.99
C ILE A 13 -5.56 -19.41 -2.68
N ALA A 14 -6.83 -19.54 -2.26
CA ALA A 14 -7.28 -19.11 -0.93
C ALA A 14 -6.82 -20.05 0.19
N SER A 15 -6.56 -21.33 -0.13
CA SER A 15 -5.97 -22.31 0.81
C SER A 15 -4.50 -22.03 1.15
N ILE A 16 -3.79 -21.25 0.32
CA ILE A 16 -2.38 -20.90 0.54
C ILE A 16 -2.26 -20.07 1.83
N ARG A 17 -1.57 -20.60 2.85
CA ARG A 17 -1.18 -19.81 4.02
C ARG A 17 -0.09 -18.81 3.62
N LEU A 18 -0.40 -17.53 3.78
CA LEU A 18 0.42 -16.41 3.32
C LEU A 18 1.44 -15.95 4.37
N ILE A 19 2.53 -15.37 3.89
CA ILE A 19 3.30 -14.37 4.65
C ILE A 19 3.06 -13.05 3.94
N ASP A 20 2.69 -12.01 4.69
CA ASP A 20 2.50 -10.67 4.14
C ASP A 20 3.83 -9.91 4.15
N PRO A 21 4.44 -9.57 2.99
CA PRO A 21 5.79 -9.04 2.94
C PRO A 21 5.89 -7.53 3.20
N HIS A 22 4.77 -6.80 3.38
CA HIS A 22 4.81 -5.38 3.77
C HIS A 22 3.54 -4.88 4.46
N THR A 23 3.67 -4.43 5.71
CA THR A 23 2.61 -3.80 6.51
C THR A 23 3.15 -2.65 7.38
N HIS A 24 2.23 -1.86 7.94
CA HIS A 24 2.45 -0.83 8.96
C HIS A 24 1.78 -1.20 10.29
N ILE A 25 1.68 -2.50 10.59
CA ILE A 25 1.10 -3.02 11.83
C ILE A 25 2.00 -2.65 13.03
N ASP A 26 1.42 -2.12 14.10
CA ASP A 26 2.08 -2.07 15.41
C ASP A 26 2.02 -3.47 16.05
N PRO A 27 3.16 -4.12 16.36
CA PRO A 27 3.16 -5.47 16.93
C PRO A 27 2.62 -5.53 18.38
N HIS A 28 2.48 -4.39 19.08
CA HIS A 28 1.92 -4.32 20.43
C HIS A 28 0.39 -4.15 20.43
N ALA A 29 -0.18 -3.40 19.49
CA ALA A 29 -1.62 -3.34 19.22
C ALA A 29 -1.96 -3.73 17.76
N PRO A 30 -1.70 -4.99 17.33
CA PRO A 30 -1.71 -5.36 15.91
C PRO A 30 -3.11 -5.52 15.30
N ALA A 31 -4.10 -5.82 16.13
CA ALA A 31 -5.50 -5.87 15.74
C ALA A 31 -6.25 -4.60 16.19
N SER A 32 -7.46 -4.42 15.66
CA SER A 32 -8.37 -3.36 16.10
C SER A 32 -8.92 -3.64 17.50
N SER A 33 -9.25 -2.57 18.22
CA SER A 33 -9.85 -2.59 19.57
C SER A 33 -11.33 -2.14 19.53
N THR A 34 -11.63 -1.18 18.65
CA THR A 34 -12.97 -0.65 18.38
C THR A 34 -13.18 -0.52 16.88
N LEU A 35 -14.43 -0.33 16.44
CA LEU A 35 -14.73 -0.11 15.02
C LEU A 35 -14.14 1.23 14.49
N ALA A 36 -13.68 2.13 15.38
CA ALA A 36 -12.98 3.36 15.00
C ALA A 36 -11.56 3.09 14.48
N ASP A 37 -10.88 2.03 14.94
CA ASP A 37 -9.58 1.61 14.39
C ASP A 37 -9.68 1.15 12.93
N ILE A 38 -10.90 0.86 12.47
CA ILE A 38 -11.21 0.44 11.10
C ILE A 38 -11.78 1.63 10.32
N LEU A 39 -12.85 2.27 10.81
CA LEU A 39 -13.50 3.37 10.08
C LEU A 39 -12.73 4.70 10.14
N GLY A 40 -11.98 4.97 11.21
CA GLY A 40 -11.13 6.16 11.34
C GLY A 40 -9.82 6.10 10.54
N TYR A 41 -9.48 4.92 9.99
CA TYR A 41 -8.31 4.74 9.14
C TYR A 41 -8.47 5.46 7.79
N HIS A 42 -7.36 5.98 7.25
CA HIS A 42 -7.39 7.05 6.26
C HIS A 42 -8.19 6.71 4.99
N TYR A 43 -8.21 5.45 4.53
CA TYR A 43 -9.01 5.01 3.39
C TYR A 43 -10.52 5.32 3.46
N TYR A 44 -11.09 5.56 4.63
CA TYR A 44 -12.49 5.95 4.76
C TYR A 44 -12.65 7.42 5.14
N THR A 45 -11.77 7.97 5.97
CA THR A 45 -11.81 9.40 6.32
C THR A 45 -11.41 10.29 5.15
N GLU A 46 -10.44 9.89 4.32
CA GLU A 46 -10.02 10.61 3.11
C GLU A 46 -11.13 10.60 2.04
N LEU A 47 -11.84 9.47 1.89
CA LEU A 47 -12.95 9.35 0.95
C LEU A 47 -14.22 10.04 1.45
N ALA A 48 -14.55 9.97 2.74
CA ALA A 48 -15.66 10.72 3.34
C ALA A 48 -15.39 12.23 3.25
N HIS A 49 -14.15 12.66 3.50
CA HIS A 49 -13.74 14.06 3.36
C HIS A 49 -13.81 14.52 1.90
N SER A 50 -13.28 13.73 0.96
CA SER A 50 -13.38 14.00 -0.49
C SER A 50 -14.83 13.97 -1.00
N ALA A 51 -15.75 13.30 -0.31
CA ALA A 51 -17.18 13.32 -0.61
C ALA A 51 -17.93 14.53 0.00
N GLY A 52 -17.24 15.39 0.75
CA GLY A 52 -17.77 16.64 1.31
C GLY A 52 -17.95 16.67 2.83
N MET A 53 -17.56 15.62 3.56
CA MET A 53 -17.57 15.66 5.03
C MET A 53 -16.47 16.60 5.56
N PRO A 54 -16.78 17.61 6.38
CA PRO A 54 -15.75 18.53 6.89
C PRO A 54 -14.72 17.82 7.79
N LYS A 55 -13.43 18.17 7.63
CA LYS A 55 -12.30 17.56 8.36
C LYS A 55 -12.46 17.70 9.88
N ASP A 56 -12.91 18.86 10.34
CA ASP A 56 -13.19 19.19 11.74
C ASP A 56 -14.29 18.31 12.36
N GLN A 57 -15.17 17.72 11.56
CA GLN A 57 -16.17 16.75 12.05
C GLN A 57 -15.62 15.32 12.19
N ILE A 58 -14.52 15.01 11.50
CA ILE A 58 -13.80 13.74 11.55
C ILE A 58 -12.75 13.78 12.68
N GLU A 59 -11.97 14.85 12.73
CA GLU A 59 -10.82 15.03 13.63
C GLU A 59 -11.13 16.00 14.80
N GLU A 60 -12.37 16.02 15.28
CA GLU A 60 -12.75 16.85 16.44
C GLU A 60 -11.92 16.44 17.68
N PRO A 61 -11.15 17.36 18.31
CA PRO A 61 -10.29 17.01 19.43
C PRO A 61 -11.06 16.41 20.61
N GLY A 62 -10.70 15.18 20.99
CA GLY A 62 -11.39 14.44 22.06
C GLY A 62 -12.65 13.67 21.62
N ILE A 63 -12.92 13.53 20.32
CA ILE A 63 -14.03 12.71 19.82
C ILE A 63 -13.92 11.25 20.28
N GLY A 64 -15.00 10.73 20.88
CA GLY A 64 -15.05 9.34 21.32
C GLY A 64 -15.18 8.36 20.14
N PRO A 65 -14.55 7.16 20.18
CA PRO A 65 -14.58 6.18 19.08
C PRO A 65 -15.97 5.89 18.49
N ARG A 66 -17.00 5.74 19.35
CA ARG A 66 -18.39 5.51 18.92
C ARG A 66 -19.00 6.72 18.18
N GLU A 67 -18.63 7.95 18.55
CA GLU A 67 -19.12 9.17 17.87
C GLU A 67 -18.42 9.37 16.52
N LEU A 68 -17.11 9.11 16.44
CA LEU A 68 -16.39 9.08 15.16
C LEU A 68 -17.01 8.07 14.19
N VAL A 69 -17.22 6.83 14.64
CA VAL A 69 -17.90 5.79 13.84
C VAL A 69 -19.31 6.22 13.44
N LYS A 70 -20.10 6.80 14.35
CA LYS A 70 -21.44 7.33 14.03
C LYS A 70 -21.40 8.36 12.91
N ARG A 71 -20.52 9.36 12.99
CA ARG A 71 -20.42 10.43 11.99
C ARG A 71 -19.99 9.88 10.64
N LEU A 72 -19.00 8.99 10.60
CA LEU A 72 -18.56 8.34 9.37
C LEU A 72 -19.65 7.44 8.78
N ALA A 73 -20.27 6.56 9.58
CA ALA A 73 -21.30 5.63 9.16
C ALA A 73 -22.57 6.30 8.57
N LEU A 74 -22.87 7.53 8.98
CA LEU A 74 -23.94 8.34 8.40
C LEU A 74 -23.55 8.99 7.06
N ASN A 75 -22.26 9.07 6.73
CA ASN A 75 -21.70 9.68 5.52
C ASN A 75 -21.01 8.67 4.58
N LEU A 76 -21.17 7.35 4.77
CA LEU A 76 -20.58 6.34 3.87
C LEU A 76 -21.28 6.21 2.50
N GLN A 77 -22.52 6.69 2.35
CA GLN A 77 -23.31 6.48 1.14
C GLN A 77 -22.60 6.91 -0.17
N PRO A 78 -21.93 8.08 -0.25
CA PRO A 78 -21.22 8.51 -1.46
C PRO A 78 -20.04 7.63 -1.87
N ILE A 79 -19.56 6.73 -1.00
CA ILE A 79 -18.39 5.88 -1.24
C ILE A 79 -18.74 4.39 -1.42
N GLU A 80 -20.03 4.03 -1.41
CA GLU A 80 -20.52 2.63 -1.54
C GLU A 80 -20.02 1.92 -2.81
N ASN A 81 -19.61 2.66 -3.85
CA ASN A 81 -19.08 2.16 -5.12
C ASN A 81 -17.57 1.83 -5.10
N THR A 82 -16.86 2.12 -4.01
CA THR A 82 -15.38 2.06 -3.97
C THR A 82 -14.85 0.67 -3.59
N ALA A 83 -13.62 0.37 -4.01
CA ALA A 83 -12.91 -0.85 -3.58
C ALA A 83 -12.73 -0.86 -2.06
N ASN A 84 -12.43 0.29 -1.47
CA ASN A 84 -12.27 0.52 -0.04
C ASN A 84 -13.55 0.15 0.73
N TYR A 85 -14.72 0.64 0.29
CA TYR A 85 -16.00 0.26 0.92
C TYR A 85 -16.31 -1.24 0.78
N ARG A 86 -15.93 -1.87 -0.34
CA ARG A 86 -16.03 -3.33 -0.47
C ARG A 86 -15.14 -4.05 0.55
N TRP A 87 -13.92 -3.57 0.82
CA TRP A 87 -13.08 -4.13 1.89
C TRP A 87 -13.76 -4.03 3.25
N LEU A 88 -14.36 -2.87 3.58
CA LEU A 88 -15.10 -2.66 4.83
C LEU A 88 -16.23 -3.69 5.03
N ILE A 89 -17.07 -3.87 4.01
CA ILE A 89 -18.23 -4.75 4.09
C ILE A 89 -17.81 -6.22 4.22
N GLU A 90 -16.79 -6.67 3.47
CA GLU A 90 -16.32 -8.06 3.57
C GLU A 90 -15.53 -8.32 4.87
N LEU A 91 -14.79 -7.34 5.39
CA LEU A 91 -14.18 -7.37 6.73
C LEU A 91 -15.28 -7.55 7.80
N CYS A 92 -16.29 -6.69 7.79
CA CYS A 92 -17.39 -6.72 8.74
C CYS A 92 -18.22 -8.02 8.63
N ARG A 93 -18.38 -8.59 7.43
CA ARG A 93 -18.99 -9.92 7.21
C ARG A 93 -18.17 -11.01 7.87
N LYS A 94 -16.89 -11.12 7.53
CA LYS A 94 -15.99 -12.19 7.99
C LYS A 94 -15.79 -12.17 9.50
N PHE A 95 -15.30 -11.05 10.02
CA PHE A 95 -14.86 -10.95 11.41
C PHE A 95 -16.04 -10.64 12.35
N PHE A 96 -16.86 -9.65 12.00
CA PHE A 96 -17.95 -9.21 12.86
C PHE A 96 -19.28 -9.94 12.61
N GLY A 97 -19.42 -10.69 11.51
CA GLY A 97 -20.64 -11.45 11.20
C GLY A 97 -21.78 -10.59 10.67
N PHE A 98 -21.47 -9.40 10.13
CA PHE A 98 -22.42 -8.45 9.58
C PHE A 98 -23.19 -9.06 8.39
N GLN A 99 -24.53 -9.02 8.41
CA GLN A 99 -25.37 -9.70 7.42
C GLN A 99 -25.95 -8.79 6.32
N HIS A 100 -25.66 -7.48 6.37
CA HIS A 100 -26.26 -6.51 5.44
C HIS A 100 -25.42 -6.29 4.18
N ASP A 101 -26.00 -5.57 3.21
CA ASP A 101 -25.31 -5.06 2.02
C ASP A 101 -24.50 -3.80 2.32
N ARG A 102 -25.00 -2.93 3.21
CA ARG A 102 -24.43 -1.62 3.53
C ARG A 102 -24.50 -1.29 5.02
N ILE A 103 -23.58 -0.43 5.48
CA ILE A 103 -23.62 0.24 6.78
C ILE A 103 -24.42 1.55 6.64
N ASN A 104 -25.34 1.81 7.56
CA ASN A 104 -26.21 2.99 7.56
C ASN A 104 -26.76 3.31 8.96
N ALA A 105 -27.54 4.39 9.07
CA ALA A 105 -28.17 4.90 10.30
C ALA A 105 -28.92 3.84 11.15
N SER A 106 -29.45 2.77 10.55
CA SER A 106 -30.24 1.73 11.25
C SER A 106 -29.44 0.52 11.74
N ASN A 107 -28.18 0.35 11.34
CA ASN A 107 -27.39 -0.85 11.65
C ASN A 107 -25.92 -0.61 12.06
N TRP A 108 -25.42 0.64 12.02
CA TRP A 108 -24.04 0.94 12.43
C TRP A 108 -23.79 0.68 13.92
N GLU A 109 -24.78 0.94 14.79
CA GLU A 109 -24.61 0.85 16.25
C GLU A 109 -24.53 -0.61 16.73
N SER A 110 -25.39 -1.49 16.19
CA SER A 110 -25.33 -2.92 16.48
C SER A 110 -24.11 -3.61 15.85
N LEU A 111 -23.60 -3.08 14.73
CA LEU A 111 -22.29 -3.47 14.19
C LEU A 111 -21.16 -3.02 15.12
N TYR A 112 -21.17 -1.78 15.62
CA TYR A 112 -20.17 -1.29 16.57
C TYR A 112 -20.14 -2.16 17.84
N ASP A 113 -21.30 -2.41 18.46
CA ASP A 113 -21.42 -3.25 19.67
C ASP A 113 -20.91 -4.69 19.43
N SER A 114 -21.26 -5.29 18.29
CA SER A 114 -20.84 -6.65 17.95
C SER A 114 -19.35 -6.74 17.63
N ALA A 115 -18.78 -5.68 17.03
CA ALA A 115 -17.36 -5.57 16.73
C ALA A 115 -16.54 -5.38 18.03
N GLU A 116 -16.89 -4.41 18.86
CA GLU A 116 -16.25 -4.12 20.16
C GLU A 116 -16.25 -5.35 21.08
N SER A 117 -17.38 -6.06 21.16
CA SER A 117 -17.52 -7.33 21.91
C SER A 117 -16.64 -8.48 21.39
N LYS A 118 -16.20 -8.44 20.13
CA LYS A 118 -15.30 -9.43 19.51
C LYS A 118 -13.84 -9.04 19.64
N MET A 119 -13.51 -7.77 19.43
CA MET A 119 -12.16 -7.21 19.58
C MET A 119 -11.67 -7.27 21.03
N ALA A 120 -12.57 -7.18 22.02
CA ALA A 120 -12.27 -7.33 23.45
C ALA A 120 -11.78 -8.75 23.88
N ARG A 121 -11.56 -9.68 22.95
CA ARG A 121 -11.03 -11.02 23.26
C ARG A 121 -9.50 -11.02 23.33
N ALA A 122 -8.95 -11.64 24.38
CA ALA A 122 -7.50 -11.81 24.54
C ALA A 122 -6.81 -12.65 23.44
N ASP A 123 -7.56 -13.44 22.65
CA ASP A 123 -7.05 -14.20 21.49
C ASP A 123 -7.37 -13.52 20.14
N TRP A 124 -7.85 -12.28 20.13
CA TRP A 124 -8.38 -11.63 18.92
C TRP A 124 -7.35 -11.54 17.79
N SER A 125 -6.14 -11.03 18.04
CA SER A 125 -5.10 -10.91 17.01
C SER A 125 -4.73 -12.25 16.36
N GLN A 126 -4.65 -13.33 17.16
CA GLN A 126 -4.41 -14.68 16.64
C GLN A 126 -5.61 -15.18 15.81
N MET A 127 -6.83 -14.93 16.30
CA MET A 127 -8.06 -15.28 15.58
C MET A 127 -8.16 -14.57 14.23
N VAL A 128 -7.73 -13.30 14.13
CA VAL A 128 -7.67 -12.56 12.87
C VAL A 128 -6.62 -13.14 11.93
N LEU A 129 -5.39 -13.44 12.41
CA LEU A 129 -4.35 -14.12 11.61
C LEU A 129 -4.82 -15.48 11.07
N ASP A 130 -5.36 -16.33 11.94
CA ASP A 130 -5.83 -17.68 11.60
C ASP A 130 -6.98 -17.62 10.58
N GLN A 131 -8.00 -16.77 10.81
CA GLN A 131 -9.10 -16.60 9.87
C GLN A 131 -8.64 -15.95 8.55
N SER A 132 -7.58 -15.15 8.56
CA SER A 132 -7.00 -14.54 7.35
C SER A 132 -6.18 -15.54 6.52
N ASN A 133 -5.89 -16.72 7.05
CA ASN A 133 -4.93 -17.69 6.52
C ASN A 133 -3.51 -17.09 6.39
N VAL A 134 -3.07 -16.38 7.42
CA VAL A 134 -1.74 -15.74 7.49
C VAL A 134 -0.86 -16.47 8.50
N GLU A 135 0.44 -16.55 8.20
CA GLU A 135 1.48 -17.13 9.04
C GLU A 135 2.25 -16.05 9.80
N SER A 136 2.72 -15.04 9.05
CA SER A 136 3.48 -13.91 9.54
C SER A 136 3.15 -12.65 8.75
N VAL A 137 3.38 -11.49 9.35
CA VAL A 137 3.35 -10.18 8.69
C VAL A 137 4.70 -9.50 8.84
N PHE A 138 5.17 -8.82 7.79
CA PHE A 138 6.32 -7.93 7.86
C PHE A 138 5.86 -6.59 8.40
N LEU A 139 6.54 -6.10 9.42
CA LEU A 139 6.40 -4.75 9.95
C LEU A 139 7.11 -3.74 9.04
N THR A 140 6.99 -2.45 9.36
CA THR A 140 7.83 -1.38 8.81
C THR A 140 8.24 -0.48 9.98
N ASN A 141 9.21 -0.97 10.76
CA ASN A 141 9.63 -0.37 12.02
C ASN A 141 10.46 0.89 11.80
N ASP A 142 10.24 1.91 12.62
CA ASP A 142 11.11 3.09 12.68
C ASP A 142 12.55 2.70 13.07
N PHE A 143 13.52 3.47 12.57
CA PHE A 143 14.93 3.06 12.64
C PHE A 143 15.47 2.92 14.07
N ASP A 144 14.84 3.54 15.06
CA ASP A 144 15.19 3.53 16.47
C ASP A 144 14.37 2.55 17.34
N ASP A 145 13.44 1.79 16.75
CA ASP A 145 12.68 0.72 17.41
C ASP A 145 13.61 -0.29 18.15
N ASP A 146 13.24 -0.65 19.38
CA ASP A 146 13.96 -1.60 20.23
C ASP A 146 13.79 -3.07 19.78
N LEU A 147 12.73 -3.37 19.03
CA LEU A 147 12.38 -4.70 18.52
C LEU A 147 12.25 -5.75 19.64
N GLU A 148 11.56 -5.38 20.72
CA GLU A 148 11.28 -6.23 21.89
C GLU A 148 9.77 -6.41 22.12
N GLY A 149 9.37 -7.31 23.02
CA GLY A 149 7.97 -7.46 23.45
C GLY A 149 7.03 -8.19 22.48
N PHE A 150 7.49 -8.58 21.28
CA PHE A 150 6.75 -9.38 20.31
C PHE A 150 7.56 -10.57 19.76
N ASP A 151 6.89 -11.52 19.11
CA ASP A 151 7.56 -12.62 18.39
C ASP A 151 7.95 -12.17 16.97
N SER A 152 9.25 -12.07 16.70
CA SER A 152 9.77 -11.68 15.38
C SER A 152 9.68 -12.76 14.29
N ASN A 153 9.10 -13.93 14.60
CA ASN A 153 8.69 -14.91 13.59
C ASN A 153 7.29 -14.61 13.05
N THR A 154 6.37 -14.14 13.91
CA THR A 154 5.01 -13.71 13.53
C THR A 154 4.99 -12.28 13.01
N TYR A 155 5.71 -11.37 13.67
CA TYR A 155 5.80 -9.94 13.35
C TYR A 155 7.24 -9.61 12.91
N ILE A 156 7.53 -9.83 11.64
CA ILE A 156 8.89 -9.85 11.09
C ILE A 156 9.40 -8.41 10.90
N PRO A 157 10.52 -7.99 11.52
CA PRO A 157 11.00 -6.63 11.39
C PRO A 157 11.47 -6.24 9.98
N CYS A 158 11.26 -4.98 9.63
CA CYS A 158 11.82 -4.33 8.45
C CYS A 158 12.30 -2.93 8.83
N LEU A 159 13.51 -2.56 8.41
CA LEU A 159 14.09 -1.25 8.70
C LEU A 159 13.48 -0.19 7.78
N ARG A 160 12.60 0.68 8.30
CA ARG A 160 12.15 1.90 7.61
C ARG A 160 13.32 2.89 7.54
N THR A 161 13.59 3.44 6.37
CA THR A 161 14.77 4.31 6.15
C THR A 161 14.45 5.74 5.69
N ASP A 162 13.18 6.07 5.50
CA ASP A 162 12.71 7.38 5.03
C ASP A 162 13.28 8.55 5.86
N ASP A 163 13.21 8.47 7.19
CA ASP A 163 13.70 9.52 8.10
C ASP A 163 15.22 9.72 7.96
N LEU A 164 15.97 8.62 7.88
CA LEU A 164 17.44 8.65 7.73
C LEU A 164 17.86 9.27 6.40
N VAL A 165 17.11 9.02 5.33
CA VAL A 165 17.41 9.54 3.98
C VAL A 165 16.93 10.98 3.81
N PHE A 166 15.68 11.30 4.17
CA PHE A 166 15.04 12.57 3.83
C PHE A 166 14.90 13.56 5.00
N HIS A 167 15.03 13.10 6.25
CA HIS A 167 14.75 13.91 7.44
C HIS A 167 15.92 14.03 8.43
N LEU A 168 17.11 13.52 8.10
CA LEU A 168 18.35 13.69 8.88
C LEU A 168 18.78 15.17 9.05
N ALA A 169 18.10 16.12 8.41
CA ALA A 169 18.25 17.55 8.66
C ALA A 169 17.49 18.04 9.92
N LYS A 170 16.55 17.26 10.45
CA LYS A 170 15.85 17.53 11.73
C LYS A 170 16.73 17.15 12.91
N SER A 171 16.74 17.97 13.96
CA SER A 171 17.49 17.68 15.19
C SER A 171 16.95 16.41 15.87
N SER A 172 15.63 16.24 15.96
CA SER A 172 15.01 15.04 16.55
C SER A 172 15.43 13.73 15.85
N VAL A 173 15.61 13.72 14.53
CA VAL A 173 16.10 12.54 13.79
C VAL A 173 17.59 12.29 14.08
N GLN A 174 18.41 13.34 14.21
CA GLN A 174 19.81 13.21 14.61
C GLN A 174 19.94 12.69 16.05
N GLU A 175 19.14 13.22 16.97
CA GLU A 175 19.10 12.85 18.39
C GLU A 175 18.62 11.41 18.59
N ARG A 176 17.54 11.00 17.91
CA ARG A 176 17.08 9.60 17.83
C ARG A 176 18.20 8.68 17.34
N LEU A 177 18.87 9.03 16.22
CA LEU A 177 19.94 8.21 15.65
C LEU A 177 21.16 8.10 16.56
N VAL A 178 21.60 9.19 17.20
CA VAL A 178 22.71 9.14 18.18
C VAL A 178 22.29 8.30 19.40
N GLY A 179 21.06 8.46 19.89
CA GLY A 179 20.53 7.71 21.03
C GLY A 179 20.47 6.20 20.81
N CYS A 180 19.86 5.74 19.71
CA CYS A 180 19.68 4.30 19.44
C CYS A 180 20.95 3.63 18.89
N SER A 181 21.87 4.38 18.26
CA SER A 181 23.15 3.84 17.79
C SER A 181 24.27 3.90 18.84
N GLY A 182 24.19 4.82 19.81
CA GLY A 182 25.28 5.13 20.74
C GLY A 182 26.49 5.81 20.09
N ILE A 183 26.34 6.36 18.88
CA ILE A 183 27.44 6.87 18.05
C ILE A 183 27.20 8.35 17.70
N GLU A 184 28.06 9.21 18.24
CA GLU A 184 28.08 10.66 18.01
C GLU A 184 28.37 11.03 16.55
N LEU A 185 27.53 11.89 15.96
CA LEU A 185 27.70 12.39 14.59
C LEU A 185 28.74 13.53 14.53
N ASP A 186 30.03 13.18 14.64
CA ASP A 186 31.18 14.09 14.65
C ASP A 186 31.43 14.92 13.35
N GLY A 187 30.50 14.86 12.38
CA GLY A 187 30.62 15.48 11.06
C GLY A 187 31.48 14.71 10.05
N SER A 188 32.03 13.56 10.43
CA SER A 188 32.70 12.65 9.49
C SER A 188 31.72 11.69 8.81
N LEU A 189 32.08 11.21 7.62
CA LEU A 189 31.33 10.12 6.97
C LEU A 189 31.56 8.76 7.66
N ALA A 190 32.54 8.67 8.56
CA ALA A 190 32.83 7.45 9.31
C ALA A 190 31.85 7.28 10.48
N SER A 191 31.56 8.32 11.25
CA SER A 191 30.51 8.26 12.29
C SER A 191 29.15 7.98 11.68
N LEU A 192 28.80 8.67 10.57
CA LEU A 192 27.55 8.42 9.84
C LEU A 192 27.44 6.99 9.30
N ARG A 193 28.49 6.38 8.72
CA ARG A 193 28.41 4.95 8.35
C ARG A 193 28.24 4.09 9.60
N SER A 194 29.00 4.34 10.67
CA SER A 194 28.97 3.50 11.87
C SER A 194 27.62 3.53 12.59
N SER A 195 26.92 4.67 12.67
CA SER A 195 25.60 4.73 13.28
C SER A 195 24.55 3.98 12.43
N LEU A 196 24.58 4.12 11.11
CA LEU A 196 23.73 3.35 10.19
C LEU A 196 24.05 1.84 10.25
N HIS A 197 25.33 1.47 10.31
CA HIS A 197 25.78 0.07 10.43
C HIS A 197 25.30 -0.58 11.72
N GLN A 198 25.37 0.12 12.86
CA GLN A 198 24.82 -0.36 14.14
C GLN A 198 23.31 -0.66 14.05
N ARG A 199 22.53 0.16 13.32
CA ARG A 199 21.10 -0.14 13.11
C ARG A 199 20.89 -1.41 12.31
N PHE A 200 21.75 -1.72 11.32
CA PHE A 200 21.72 -3.01 10.63
C PHE A 200 22.12 -4.17 11.57
N GLU A 201 23.13 -4.01 12.43
CA GLU A 201 23.47 -5.02 13.44
C GLU A 201 22.31 -5.32 14.40
N HIS A 202 21.62 -4.27 14.89
CA HIS A 202 20.43 -4.39 15.74
C HIS A 202 19.28 -5.10 15.02
N PHE A 203 18.85 -4.58 13.87
CA PHE A 203 17.74 -5.14 13.10
C PHE A 203 17.98 -6.60 12.69
N VAL A 204 19.16 -6.91 12.14
CA VAL A 204 19.52 -8.29 11.76
C VAL A 204 19.64 -9.21 12.98
N GLY A 205 20.18 -8.70 14.10
CA GLY A 205 20.24 -9.43 15.37
C GLY A 205 18.87 -9.74 16.00
N ARG A 206 17.81 -9.02 15.59
CA ARG A 206 16.42 -9.18 16.04
C ARG A 206 15.53 -9.97 15.06
N GLY A 207 16.05 -10.26 13.86
CA GLY A 207 15.41 -11.12 12.86
C GLY A 207 14.92 -10.41 11.60
N ALA A 208 15.30 -9.14 11.39
CA ALA A 208 14.84 -8.35 10.26
C ALA A 208 15.18 -9.00 8.90
N ARG A 209 14.24 -8.90 7.95
CA ARG A 209 14.36 -9.56 6.63
C ARG A 209 14.41 -8.62 5.44
N ALA A 210 14.16 -7.32 5.62
CA ALA A 210 14.30 -6.29 4.58
C ALA A 210 14.66 -4.91 5.18
N CYS A 211 14.97 -3.96 4.28
CA CYS A 211 14.84 -2.52 4.50
C CYS A 211 13.75 -1.99 3.57
N ALA A 212 13.07 -0.90 3.94
CA ALA A 212 12.03 -0.26 3.12
C ALA A 212 12.16 1.26 3.09
N ILE A 213 11.63 1.88 2.02
CA ILE A 213 11.60 3.33 1.84
C ILE A 213 10.53 3.79 0.84
N SER A 214 9.82 4.87 1.17
CA SER A 214 9.01 5.62 0.19
C SER A 214 9.84 6.72 -0.47
N ILE A 215 9.87 6.77 -1.80
CA ILE A 215 10.78 7.64 -2.57
C ILE A 215 9.99 8.64 -3.43
N PRO A 216 10.28 9.95 -3.37
CA PRO A 216 9.64 10.94 -4.23
C PRO A 216 10.10 10.85 -5.69
N PRO A 217 9.27 11.25 -6.66
CA PRO A 217 9.53 11.05 -8.08
C PRO A 217 10.77 11.81 -8.58
N THR A 218 11.21 12.84 -7.86
CA THR A 218 12.40 13.66 -8.16
C THR A 218 13.73 13.04 -7.70
N PHE A 219 13.73 11.96 -6.89
CA PHE A 219 14.95 11.41 -6.31
C PHE A 219 15.72 10.52 -7.31
N VAL A 220 17.02 10.81 -7.47
CA VAL A 220 17.91 10.10 -8.42
C VAL A 220 19.11 9.51 -7.66
N PRO A 221 19.11 8.21 -7.32
CA PRO A 221 20.18 7.59 -6.54
C PRO A 221 21.46 7.49 -7.36
N THR A 222 22.36 8.44 -7.11
CA THR A 222 23.66 8.63 -7.78
C THR A 222 24.77 8.64 -6.74
N PRO A 223 25.96 8.05 -7.00
CA PRO A 223 27.07 8.07 -6.06
C PRO A 223 27.52 9.49 -5.70
N VAL A 224 27.60 9.79 -4.39
CA VAL A 224 28.08 11.10 -3.90
C VAL A 224 29.50 10.96 -3.36
N SER A 225 30.45 11.64 -4.00
CA SER A 225 31.87 11.63 -3.63
C SER A 225 32.09 12.13 -2.19
N ASP A 226 33.06 11.53 -1.48
CA ASP A 226 33.30 11.81 -0.05
C ASP A 226 33.50 13.30 0.24
N GLY A 227 34.16 14.05 -0.65
CA GLY A 227 34.33 15.50 -0.49
C GLY A 227 33.00 16.27 -0.57
N ARG A 228 32.09 15.89 -1.49
CA ARG A 228 30.75 16.50 -1.58
C ARG A 228 29.88 16.09 -0.40
N ALA A 229 29.94 14.82 0.00
CA ALA A 229 29.15 14.26 1.09
C ALA A 229 29.57 14.78 2.48
N ALA A 230 30.87 14.89 2.76
CA ALA A 230 31.35 15.48 4.01
C ALA A 230 30.97 16.97 4.10
N SER A 231 31.02 17.69 2.96
CA SER A 231 30.53 19.07 2.87
C SER A 231 29.00 19.18 3.01
N ALA A 232 28.25 18.16 2.57
CA ALA A 232 26.81 18.07 2.82
C ALA A 232 26.52 17.90 4.32
N LEU A 233 27.05 16.85 4.93
CA LEU A 233 26.92 16.53 6.35
C LEU A 233 27.33 17.72 7.26
N THR A 234 28.47 18.36 6.97
CA THR A 234 28.97 19.51 7.76
C THR A 234 28.00 20.70 7.76
N GLN A 235 27.26 20.94 6.66
CA GLN A 235 26.27 22.04 6.64
C GLN A 235 24.94 21.61 7.24
N VAL A 236 24.50 20.37 7.03
CA VAL A 236 23.23 19.87 7.58
C VAL A 236 23.29 19.77 9.10
N LEU A 237 24.35 19.21 9.70
CA LEU A 237 24.53 19.18 11.17
C LEU A 237 24.69 20.58 11.79
N LYS A 238 25.02 21.60 10.99
CA LYS A 238 25.22 22.99 11.46
C LYS A 238 23.98 23.87 11.31
N GLN A 239 23.18 23.65 10.27
CA GLN A 239 22.07 24.52 9.88
C GLN A 239 20.70 23.83 9.95
N GLY A 240 20.67 22.51 10.19
CA GLY A 240 19.46 21.71 10.16
C GLY A 240 18.72 21.83 8.83
N GLU A 241 17.41 21.99 8.89
CA GLU A 241 16.54 22.16 7.71
C GLU A 241 16.76 23.49 6.97
N LEU A 242 17.41 24.48 7.60
CA LEU A 242 17.84 25.72 6.94
C LEU A 242 19.07 25.52 6.02
N ALA A 243 19.67 24.33 6.01
CA ALA A 243 20.71 23.99 5.05
C ALA A 243 20.18 24.08 3.60
N ASP A 244 21.04 24.61 2.72
CA ASP A 244 20.80 24.68 1.28
C ASP A 244 20.34 23.33 0.70
N VAL A 245 19.38 23.37 -0.24
CA VAL A 245 18.73 22.19 -0.80
C VAL A 245 19.75 21.24 -1.44
N ALA A 246 20.74 21.78 -2.18
CA ALA A 246 21.76 20.94 -2.81
C ALA A 246 22.72 20.30 -1.79
N HIS A 247 22.78 20.77 -0.53
CA HIS A 247 23.43 20.06 0.57
C HIS A 247 22.53 18.96 1.16
N ARG A 248 21.24 19.20 1.33
CA ARG A 248 20.29 18.16 1.76
C ARG A 248 20.22 17.01 0.74
N ASP A 249 20.00 17.30 -0.54
CA ASP A 249 19.95 16.31 -1.63
C ASP A 249 21.23 15.47 -1.76
N ALA A 250 22.38 16.08 -1.48
CA ALA A 250 23.68 15.40 -1.51
C ALA A 250 23.90 14.50 -0.28
N LEU A 251 23.31 14.85 0.87
CA LEU A 251 23.31 13.98 2.05
C LEU A 251 22.32 12.83 1.86
N SER A 252 21.08 13.09 1.42
CA SER A 252 20.06 12.06 1.19
C SER A 252 20.55 10.98 0.23
N ARG A 253 21.14 11.37 -0.91
CA ARG A 253 21.75 10.41 -1.83
C ARG A 253 22.92 9.64 -1.22
N ARG A 254 23.74 10.27 -0.35
CA ARG A 254 24.81 9.54 0.34
C ARG A 254 24.26 8.54 1.36
N VAL A 255 23.26 8.91 2.17
CA VAL A 255 22.66 7.99 3.14
C VAL A 255 22.01 6.83 2.40
N PHE A 256 21.17 7.09 1.41
CA PHE A 256 20.56 6.05 0.57
C PHE A 256 21.59 5.10 -0.06
N TRP A 257 22.69 5.63 -0.62
CA TRP A 257 23.75 4.81 -1.18
C TRP A 257 24.48 3.99 -0.10
N THR A 258 24.69 4.56 1.09
CA THR A 258 25.29 3.85 2.24
C THR A 258 24.37 2.74 2.75
N LEU A 259 23.05 2.96 2.74
CA LEU A 259 22.06 1.94 3.07
C LEU A 259 22.08 0.78 2.06
N ALA A 260 22.20 1.06 0.76
CA ALA A 260 22.36 0.02 -0.26
C ALA A 260 23.66 -0.78 -0.10
N GLU A 261 24.77 -0.13 0.28
CA GLU A 261 26.02 -0.82 0.65
C GLU A 261 25.85 -1.72 1.89
N LEU A 262 25.04 -1.30 2.88
CA LEU A 262 24.72 -2.11 4.05
C LEU A 262 23.75 -3.26 3.73
N CYS A 263 22.82 -3.08 2.77
CA CYS A 263 21.98 -4.16 2.26
C CYS A 263 22.82 -5.26 1.58
N ASP A 264 23.88 -4.91 0.85
CA ASP A 264 24.85 -5.86 0.28
C ASP A 264 25.67 -6.54 1.39
N GLU A 265 26.16 -5.77 2.36
CA GLU A 265 26.97 -6.26 3.50
C GLU A 265 26.22 -7.27 4.40
N PHE A 266 24.93 -7.02 4.68
CA PHE A 266 24.09 -7.85 5.56
C PHE A 266 23.17 -8.83 4.81
N GLY A 267 23.16 -8.82 3.48
CA GLY A 267 22.30 -9.65 2.64
C GLY A 267 20.80 -9.38 2.84
N LEU A 268 20.40 -8.12 2.86
CA LEU A 268 18.99 -7.69 2.93
C LEU A 268 18.49 -7.25 1.55
N PRO A 269 17.26 -7.61 1.14
CA PRO A 269 16.52 -6.87 0.13
C PRO A 269 16.24 -5.43 0.60
N PHE A 270 16.14 -4.52 -0.37
CA PHE A 270 15.76 -3.12 -0.13
C PHE A 270 14.52 -2.79 -0.97
N ASP A 271 13.38 -2.70 -0.30
CA ASP A 271 12.08 -2.44 -0.90
C ASP A 271 11.94 -0.95 -1.23
N LEU A 272 11.62 -0.65 -2.49
CA LEU A 272 11.55 0.72 -3.01
C LEU A 272 10.11 1.04 -3.44
N MET A 273 9.43 1.90 -2.67
CA MET A 273 8.08 2.36 -2.95
C MET A 273 8.14 3.72 -3.66
N ILE A 274 8.10 3.71 -5.01
CA ILE A 274 8.51 4.84 -5.86
C ILE A 274 7.31 5.66 -6.34
N GLY A 275 7.36 6.97 -6.08
CA GLY A 275 6.53 7.99 -6.74
C GLY A 275 5.74 8.95 -5.85
N VAL A 276 5.84 8.86 -4.51
CA VAL A 276 4.99 9.66 -3.61
C VAL A 276 5.46 11.11 -3.44
N ASN A 277 4.54 12.05 -3.53
CA ASN A 277 4.70 13.42 -3.08
C ASN A 277 3.93 13.59 -1.77
N ARG A 278 4.64 13.88 -0.67
CA ARG A 278 4.03 14.09 0.64
C ARG A 278 3.35 15.47 0.72
N GLY A 279 2.22 15.56 1.41
CA GLY A 279 1.55 16.83 1.74
C GLY A 279 1.01 17.65 0.56
N VAL A 280 0.64 17.01 -0.55
CA VAL A 280 0.11 17.69 -1.76
C VAL A 280 -1.26 18.33 -1.50
N TYR A 281 -2.04 17.79 -0.56
CA TYR A 281 -3.28 18.38 -0.06
C TYR A 281 -3.19 18.73 1.44
N PRO A 282 -2.63 19.89 1.82
CA PRO A 282 -2.48 20.29 3.23
C PRO A 282 -3.79 20.39 4.02
N GLY A 283 -4.92 20.58 3.33
CA GLY A 283 -6.25 20.59 3.94
C GLY A 283 -6.81 19.20 4.27
N GLY A 284 -6.20 18.13 3.74
CA GLY A 284 -6.68 16.75 3.90
C GLY A 284 -6.57 16.21 5.32
N VAL A 285 -7.25 15.08 5.56
CA VAL A 285 -7.23 14.36 6.83
C VAL A 285 -5.83 13.80 7.17
N TYR A 286 -5.61 13.41 8.42
CA TYR A 286 -4.42 12.67 8.85
C TYR A 286 -4.16 11.47 7.92
N GLN A 287 -2.91 11.32 7.45
CA GLN A 287 -2.45 10.38 6.40
C GLN A 287 -3.08 10.55 4.99
N GLY A 288 -4.26 11.17 4.86
CA GLY A 288 -4.94 11.47 3.60
C GLY A 288 -4.54 12.80 2.94
N GLN A 289 -3.24 13.12 2.90
CA GLN A 289 -2.71 14.38 2.33
C GLN A 289 -1.75 14.19 1.14
N ASP A 290 -1.26 12.97 0.93
CA ASP A 290 -0.22 12.67 -0.04
C ASP A 290 -0.82 12.37 -1.42
N LEU A 291 -0.07 12.64 -2.50
CA LEU A 291 -0.44 12.26 -3.88
C LEU A 291 0.84 11.87 -4.65
N TYR A 292 0.83 11.97 -5.98
CA TYR A 292 1.99 11.63 -6.82
C TYR A 292 2.05 12.46 -8.10
N ASP A 293 3.27 12.73 -8.56
CA ASP A 293 3.56 13.09 -9.94
C ASP A 293 3.92 11.82 -10.73
N SER A 294 3.20 11.54 -11.81
CA SER A 294 3.44 10.36 -12.66
C SER A 294 4.67 10.50 -13.56
N ARG A 295 5.33 11.67 -13.59
CA ARG A 295 6.54 11.95 -14.37
C ARG A 295 7.81 11.39 -13.69
N VAL A 296 7.82 10.08 -13.43
CA VAL A 296 8.92 9.33 -12.82
C VAL A 296 9.34 8.18 -13.72
N SER A 297 10.63 7.83 -13.74
CA SER A 297 11.15 6.73 -14.55
C SER A 297 12.19 5.89 -13.81
N LEU A 298 12.06 4.57 -13.85
CA LEU A 298 13.03 3.64 -13.25
C LEU A 298 14.42 3.74 -13.89
N THR A 299 14.54 4.31 -15.10
CA THR A 299 15.82 4.70 -15.72
C THR A 299 16.63 5.68 -14.84
N GLN A 300 16.02 6.41 -13.90
CA GLN A 300 16.73 7.24 -12.92
C GLN A 300 17.41 6.41 -11.80
N TYR A 301 17.03 5.14 -11.62
CA TYR A 301 17.61 4.17 -10.66
C TYR A 301 18.68 3.27 -11.30
N ARG A 302 18.98 3.42 -12.60
CA ARG A 302 19.94 2.57 -13.34
C ARG A 302 21.30 2.41 -12.65
N GLU A 303 21.80 3.45 -11.97
CA GLU A 303 23.12 3.43 -11.32
C GLU A 303 23.10 2.58 -10.04
N LEU A 304 22.03 2.65 -9.26
CA LEU A 304 21.77 1.76 -8.13
C LEU A 304 21.71 0.29 -8.59
N PHE A 305 20.88 -0.02 -9.59
CA PHE A 305 20.67 -1.40 -10.04
C PHE A 305 21.93 -2.02 -10.68
N ASN A 306 22.80 -1.22 -11.31
CA ASN A 306 24.10 -1.70 -11.80
C ASN A 306 25.16 -1.83 -10.71
N ALA A 307 25.14 -0.99 -9.68
CA ALA A 307 26.17 -0.99 -8.62
C ALA A 307 25.99 -2.13 -7.60
N PHE A 308 24.75 -2.54 -7.31
CA PHE A 308 24.43 -3.53 -6.28
C PHE A 308 23.75 -4.79 -6.87
N PRO A 309 24.48 -5.63 -7.63
CA PRO A 309 23.90 -6.79 -8.31
C PRO A 309 23.44 -7.92 -7.37
N ASN A 310 23.89 -7.94 -6.11
CA ASN A 310 23.48 -8.94 -5.12
C ASN A 310 22.27 -8.49 -4.28
N VAL A 311 22.08 -7.18 -4.10
CA VAL A 311 20.94 -6.62 -3.36
C VAL A 311 19.69 -6.82 -4.20
N LYS A 312 18.71 -7.53 -3.65
CA LYS A 312 17.37 -7.63 -4.25
C LYS A 312 16.64 -6.30 -4.06
N PHE A 313 16.02 -5.78 -5.11
CA PHE A 313 15.18 -4.58 -5.04
C PHE A 313 13.73 -4.96 -5.41
N PRO A 314 12.88 -5.30 -4.44
CA PRO A 314 11.43 -5.34 -4.61
C PRO A 314 10.89 -3.93 -4.84
N VAL A 315 10.48 -3.64 -6.06
CA VAL A 315 10.02 -2.31 -6.47
C VAL A 315 8.50 -2.27 -6.59
N SER A 316 7.91 -1.33 -5.87
CA SER A 316 6.51 -0.92 -6.01
C SER A 316 6.46 0.44 -6.69
N VAL A 317 5.55 0.63 -7.66
CA VAL A 317 5.34 1.94 -8.32
C VAL A 317 3.95 2.49 -8.00
N LEU A 318 3.88 3.77 -7.63
CA LEU A 318 2.63 4.40 -7.21
C LEU A 318 1.71 4.71 -8.39
N ALA A 319 2.29 5.18 -9.49
CA ALA A 319 1.60 5.45 -10.74
C ALA A 319 1.57 4.20 -11.62
N SER A 320 0.39 3.63 -11.82
CA SER A 320 0.17 2.42 -12.65
C SER A 320 0.75 2.54 -14.07
N VAL A 321 0.87 3.75 -14.65
CA VAL A 321 1.57 3.98 -15.94
C VAL A 321 3.03 3.51 -15.94
N THR A 322 3.73 3.62 -14.81
CA THR A 322 5.14 3.18 -14.64
C THR A 322 5.26 1.66 -14.53
N ASN A 323 4.15 0.90 -14.40
CA ASN A 323 4.19 -0.56 -14.29
C ASN A 323 4.78 -1.23 -15.55
N GLN A 324 4.62 -0.66 -16.75
CA GLN A 324 5.23 -1.19 -17.97
C GLN A 324 6.77 -1.06 -17.93
N GLU A 325 7.29 0.03 -17.37
CA GLU A 325 8.74 0.20 -17.17
C GLU A 325 9.25 -0.72 -16.05
N LEU A 326 8.46 -0.94 -14.99
CA LEU A 326 8.75 -1.92 -13.93
C LEU A 326 8.83 -3.35 -14.48
N VAL A 327 7.87 -3.77 -15.31
CA VAL A 327 7.92 -5.06 -16.03
C VAL A 327 9.19 -5.16 -16.86
N SER A 328 9.55 -4.09 -17.59
CA SER A 328 10.75 -4.05 -18.42
C SER A 328 12.05 -4.14 -17.60
N HIS A 329 12.13 -3.45 -16.46
CA HIS A 329 13.28 -3.53 -15.56
C HIS A 329 13.37 -4.90 -14.85
N ALA A 330 12.25 -5.46 -14.39
CA ALA A 330 12.19 -6.78 -13.76
C ALA A 330 12.41 -7.94 -14.75
N TRP A 331 12.22 -7.73 -16.04
CA TRP A 331 12.65 -8.64 -17.11
C TRP A 331 14.18 -8.61 -17.27
N ILE A 332 14.79 -7.42 -17.35
CA ILE A 332 16.22 -7.27 -17.71
C ILE A 332 17.19 -7.34 -16.52
N PHE A 333 16.96 -6.58 -15.45
CA PHE A 333 17.88 -6.49 -14.32
C PHE A 333 17.70 -7.69 -13.37
N PRO A 334 18.72 -8.52 -13.10
CA PRO A 334 18.59 -9.71 -12.24
C PRO A 334 18.09 -9.41 -10.81
N ASN A 335 18.40 -8.22 -10.29
CA ASN A 335 18.08 -7.76 -8.95
C ASN A 335 16.73 -7.04 -8.82
N VAL A 336 16.16 -6.48 -9.89
CA VAL A 336 14.86 -5.78 -9.84
C VAL A 336 13.72 -6.80 -9.83
N ILE A 337 12.81 -6.68 -8.86
CA ILE A 337 11.68 -7.57 -8.59
C ILE A 337 10.40 -6.74 -8.61
N THR A 338 9.29 -7.26 -9.13
CA THR A 338 8.01 -6.55 -9.04
C THR A 338 7.36 -6.82 -7.69
N ASN A 339 7.04 -5.78 -6.92
CA ASN A 339 6.45 -5.90 -5.59
C ASN A 339 5.03 -5.32 -5.56
N GLY A 340 4.03 -6.20 -5.38
CA GLY A 340 2.65 -5.84 -5.05
C GLY A 340 1.99 -4.76 -5.91
N HIS A 341 0.96 -4.11 -5.35
CA HIS A 341 0.21 -3.04 -6.01
C HIS A 341 -0.03 -1.95 -4.98
N TRP A 342 0.64 -0.80 -5.12
CA TRP A 342 0.75 0.18 -4.05
C TRP A 342 -0.36 1.23 -4.08
N TRP A 343 -0.97 1.49 -2.92
CA TRP A 343 -1.82 2.65 -2.62
C TRP A 343 -2.84 2.99 -3.73
N TYR A 344 -2.68 4.07 -4.50
CA TYR A 344 -3.63 4.46 -5.56
C TYR A 344 -3.73 3.47 -6.74
N SER A 345 -2.68 2.67 -6.98
CA SER A 345 -2.72 1.56 -7.93
C SER A 345 -3.32 0.27 -7.35
N ASN A 346 -3.67 0.25 -6.05
CA ASN A 346 -4.25 -0.90 -5.36
C ASN A 346 -5.78 -1.00 -5.53
N THR A 347 -6.26 -0.99 -6.78
CA THR A 347 -7.68 -1.16 -7.12
C THR A 347 -7.85 -2.18 -8.25
N PRO A 348 -8.99 -2.91 -8.33
CA PRO A 348 -9.10 -4.10 -9.20
C PRO A 348 -8.79 -3.87 -10.67
N SER A 349 -9.11 -2.68 -11.22
CA SER A 349 -8.84 -2.32 -12.61
C SER A 349 -7.35 -2.16 -12.91
N PHE A 350 -6.60 -1.48 -12.04
CA PHE A 350 -5.15 -1.35 -12.18
C PHE A 350 -4.45 -2.67 -11.85
N ILE A 351 -4.87 -3.39 -10.80
CA ILE A 351 -4.33 -4.71 -10.45
C ILE A 351 -4.48 -5.69 -11.62
N ALA A 352 -5.68 -5.82 -12.21
CA ALA A 352 -5.90 -6.76 -13.31
C ALA A 352 -5.00 -6.48 -14.52
N ARG A 353 -4.87 -5.21 -14.90
CA ARG A 353 -3.99 -4.77 -16.00
C ARG A 353 -2.52 -5.02 -15.68
N ASP A 354 -2.09 -4.59 -14.50
CA ASP A 354 -0.68 -4.53 -14.15
C ASP A 354 -0.13 -5.91 -13.75
N ALA A 355 -0.93 -6.76 -13.11
CA ALA A 355 -0.59 -8.14 -12.82
C ALA A 355 -0.50 -8.98 -14.10
N MET A 356 -1.44 -8.82 -15.05
CA MET A 356 -1.38 -9.53 -16.34
C MET A 356 -0.05 -9.26 -17.07
N ALA A 357 0.34 -7.98 -17.20
CA ALA A 357 1.60 -7.57 -17.83
C ALA A 357 2.86 -8.11 -17.12
N ARG A 358 2.79 -8.39 -15.81
CA ARG A 358 3.88 -9.05 -15.07
C ARG A 358 3.89 -10.56 -15.30
N LEU A 359 2.73 -11.21 -15.20
CA LEU A 359 2.56 -12.66 -15.33
C LEU A 359 3.00 -13.19 -16.71
N GLU A 360 2.85 -12.40 -17.78
CA GLU A 360 3.23 -12.81 -19.14
C GLU A 360 4.70 -12.55 -19.51
N ALA A 361 5.41 -11.65 -18.80
CA ALA A 361 6.73 -11.17 -19.21
C ALA A 361 7.84 -11.28 -18.15
N VAL A 362 7.53 -11.13 -16.86
CA VAL A 362 8.53 -11.17 -15.78
C VAL A 362 8.78 -12.61 -15.35
N PRO A 363 10.03 -13.07 -15.14
CA PRO A 363 10.31 -14.41 -14.64
C PRO A 363 9.53 -14.74 -13.35
N GLN A 364 8.90 -15.92 -13.30
CA GLN A 364 7.99 -16.31 -12.21
C GLN A 364 8.62 -16.28 -10.80
N ASN A 365 9.94 -16.30 -10.70
CA ASN A 365 10.71 -16.23 -9.45
C ASN A 365 11.07 -14.78 -9.03
N LYS A 366 10.53 -13.76 -9.71
CA LYS A 366 10.83 -12.34 -9.52
C LYS A 366 9.58 -11.47 -9.32
N GLN A 367 8.48 -12.09 -8.90
CA GLN A 367 7.18 -11.45 -8.72
C GLN A 367 6.66 -11.72 -7.31
N ILE A 368 6.65 -10.70 -6.44
CA ILE A 368 5.85 -10.72 -5.22
C ILE A 368 4.47 -10.23 -5.63
N ALA A 369 3.48 -11.12 -5.56
CA ALA A 369 2.14 -10.85 -6.08
C ALA A 369 1.46 -9.66 -5.42
N TYR A 370 1.52 -9.62 -4.08
CA TYR A 370 0.73 -8.70 -3.28
C TYR A 370 1.30 -8.58 -1.86
N TYR A 371 1.00 -7.46 -1.22
CA TYR A 371 1.19 -7.20 0.21
C TYR A 371 -0.01 -6.38 0.69
N SER A 372 -0.38 -6.46 1.96
CA SER A 372 -1.60 -5.76 2.40
C SER A 372 -1.41 -4.27 2.56
N ASP A 373 -0.25 -3.75 2.97
CA ASP A 373 -0.11 -2.32 3.29
C ASP A 373 -1.12 -1.91 4.39
N ALA A 374 -1.27 -2.76 5.42
CA ALA A 374 -2.25 -2.62 6.48
C ALA A 374 -1.65 -2.04 7.77
N TYR A 375 -2.43 -1.23 8.51
CA TYR A 375 -2.09 -0.74 9.84
C TYR A 375 -2.72 -1.59 10.97
N LYS A 376 -3.73 -2.41 10.64
CA LYS A 376 -4.43 -3.33 11.53
C LYS A 376 -4.72 -4.66 10.82
N LEU A 377 -4.55 -5.78 11.51
CA LEU A 377 -4.63 -7.14 10.97
C LEU A 377 -5.92 -7.44 10.18
N GLU A 378 -7.05 -6.84 10.54
CA GLU A 378 -8.35 -7.04 9.91
C GLU A 378 -8.38 -6.59 8.44
N PHE A 379 -7.50 -5.67 8.03
CA PHE A 379 -7.35 -5.23 6.64
C PHE A 379 -6.55 -6.19 5.77
N VAL A 380 -5.77 -7.10 6.36
CA VAL A 380 -4.91 -8.03 5.61
C VAL A 380 -5.77 -8.93 4.72
N TRP A 381 -6.76 -9.62 5.30
CA TRP A 381 -7.62 -10.53 4.54
C TRP A 381 -8.40 -9.87 3.38
N PRO A 382 -9.21 -8.81 3.56
CA PRO A 382 -10.07 -8.29 2.47
C PRO A 382 -9.26 -7.72 1.31
N LYS A 383 -8.08 -7.16 1.59
CA LYS A 383 -7.13 -6.70 0.57
C LYS A 383 -6.55 -7.89 -0.22
N PHE A 384 -6.04 -8.92 0.46
CA PHE A 384 -5.58 -10.15 -0.22
C PHE A 384 -6.72 -10.89 -0.94
N ASP A 385 -7.96 -10.82 -0.45
CA ASP A 385 -9.11 -11.48 -1.05
C ASP A 385 -9.54 -10.81 -2.36
N MET A 386 -9.54 -9.48 -2.40
CA MET A 386 -9.64 -8.70 -3.64
C MET A 386 -8.58 -9.15 -4.65
N TYR A 387 -7.32 -9.25 -4.22
CA TYR A 387 -6.23 -9.69 -5.11
C TYR A 387 -6.40 -11.13 -5.58
N ARG A 388 -6.72 -12.09 -4.70
CA ARG A 388 -6.98 -13.49 -5.06
C ARG A 388 -8.11 -13.62 -6.08
N ASN A 389 -9.17 -12.82 -5.94
CA ASN A 389 -10.25 -12.79 -6.93
C ASN A 389 -9.73 -12.39 -8.32
N VAL A 390 -9.02 -11.25 -8.42
CA VAL A 390 -8.43 -10.79 -9.69
C VAL A 390 -7.42 -11.80 -10.26
N LEU A 391 -6.57 -12.40 -9.42
CA LEU A 391 -5.61 -13.42 -9.85
C LEU A 391 -6.31 -14.68 -10.38
N ALA A 392 -7.37 -15.15 -9.72
CA ALA A 392 -8.14 -16.31 -10.19
C ALA A 392 -8.79 -16.04 -11.55
N ASP A 393 -9.30 -14.83 -11.78
CA ASP A 393 -9.84 -14.39 -13.08
C ASP A 393 -8.75 -14.42 -14.17
N LEU A 394 -7.56 -13.85 -13.91
CA LEU A 394 -6.43 -13.86 -14.84
C LEU A 394 -5.89 -15.27 -15.14
N LEU A 395 -5.75 -16.12 -14.11
CA LEU A 395 -5.28 -17.50 -14.25
C LEU A 395 -6.28 -18.37 -15.03
N ALA A 396 -7.57 -18.22 -14.78
CA ALA A 396 -8.62 -18.95 -15.49
C ALA A 396 -8.77 -18.48 -16.95
N GLU A 397 -8.89 -17.18 -17.19
CA GLU A 397 -9.12 -16.65 -18.54
C GLU A 397 -7.89 -16.73 -19.43
N HIS A 398 -6.72 -16.28 -18.95
CA HIS A 398 -5.52 -16.22 -19.77
C HIS A 398 -4.79 -17.56 -19.77
N PHE A 399 -4.35 -18.05 -18.61
CA PHE A 399 -3.43 -19.19 -18.55
C PHE A 399 -4.10 -20.52 -18.90
N VAL A 400 -5.25 -20.83 -18.30
CA VAL A 400 -6.04 -22.01 -18.70
C VAL A 400 -6.77 -21.74 -20.02
N GLY A 401 -7.53 -20.65 -20.12
CA GLY A 401 -8.42 -20.38 -21.25
C GLY A 401 -7.72 -20.09 -22.59
N ARG A 402 -6.74 -19.17 -22.64
CA ARG A 402 -6.05 -18.76 -23.88
C ARG A 402 -4.77 -19.56 -24.13
N CYS A 403 -3.98 -19.83 -23.09
CA CYS A 403 -2.70 -20.54 -23.21
C CYS A 403 -2.82 -22.07 -23.04
N GLY A 404 -4.01 -22.60 -22.73
CA GLY A 404 -4.28 -24.04 -22.68
C GLY A 404 -3.54 -24.79 -21.56
N TRP A 405 -3.21 -24.13 -20.46
CA TRP A 405 -2.64 -24.79 -19.28
C TRP A 405 -3.68 -25.67 -18.58
N ASN A 406 -3.24 -26.67 -17.82
CA ASN A 406 -4.10 -27.32 -16.83
C ASN A 406 -4.22 -26.44 -15.57
N GLU A 407 -5.27 -26.70 -14.79
CA GLU A 407 -5.61 -25.97 -13.57
C GLU A 407 -4.48 -26.02 -12.52
N GLU A 408 -3.93 -27.21 -12.30
CA GLU A 408 -2.79 -27.49 -11.41
C GLU A 408 -1.61 -26.53 -11.65
N ARG A 409 -1.17 -26.36 -12.91
CA ARG A 409 -0.06 -25.46 -13.27
C ARG A 409 -0.41 -23.97 -13.09
N ALA A 410 -1.68 -23.60 -13.21
CA ALA A 410 -2.13 -22.24 -12.91
C ALA A 410 -2.11 -21.98 -11.40
N VAL A 411 -2.51 -22.96 -10.59
CA VAL A 411 -2.40 -22.93 -9.12
C VAL A 411 -0.94 -22.93 -8.66
N GLU A 412 -0.05 -23.70 -9.30
CA GLU A 412 1.40 -23.66 -9.06
C GLU A 412 1.96 -22.24 -9.28
N LEU A 413 1.60 -21.57 -10.38
CA LEU A 413 2.00 -20.19 -10.63
C LEU A 413 1.43 -19.23 -9.57
N GLY A 414 0.16 -19.38 -9.18
CA GLY A 414 -0.46 -18.59 -8.11
C GLY A 414 0.27 -18.75 -6.77
N ARG A 415 0.59 -20.00 -6.38
CA ARG A 415 1.40 -20.30 -5.19
C ARG A 415 2.79 -19.68 -5.26
N ARG A 416 3.46 -19.81 -6.40
CA ARG A 416 4.82 -19.29 -6.61
C ARG A 416 4.92 -17.81 -6.31
N ILE A 417 3.95 -17.02 -6.75
CA ILE A 417 3.93 -15.55 -6.60
C ILE A 417 3.32 -15.06 -5.28
N LEU A 418 2.38 -15.82 -4.68
CA LEU A 418 1.72 -15.47 -3.41
C LEU A 418 2.52 -15.89 -2.17
N ARG A 419 3.35 -16.94 -2.25
CA ARG A 419 4.06 -17.49 -1.09
C ARG A 419 5.54 -17.78 -1.37
N ASP A 420 5.83 -18.68 -2.32
CA ASP A 420 7.18 -19.25 -2.44
C ASP A 420 8.25 -18.18 -2.74
N ASN A 421 7.90 -17.16 -3.53
CA ASN A 421 8.75 -16.00 -3.78
C ASN A 421 9.01 -15.15 -2.53
N VAL A 422 8.08 -15.07 -1.57
CA VAL A 422 8.30 -14.33 -0.31
C VAL A 422 9.37 -15.04 0.52
N ASP A 423 9.27 -16.36 0.67
CA ASP A 423 10.27 -17.18 1.39
C ASP A 423 11.66 -17.13 0.70
N GLU A 424 11.72 -17.13 -0.64
CA GLU A 424 12.99 -17.07 -1.39
C GLU A 424 13.59 -15.65 -1.51
N ILE A 425 12.77 -14.60 -1.51
CA ILE A 425 13.25 -13.21 -1.60
C ILE A 425 13.71 -12.73 -0.22
N PHE A 426 12.91 -12.99 0.82
CA PHE A 426 13.10 -12.55 2.21
C PHE A 426 13.33 -13.76 3.16
N PRO A 427 14.45 -14.49 3.02
CA PRO A 427 14.68 -15.72 3.78
C PRO A 427 14.67 -15.47 5.29
N ALA A 428 14.11 -16.41 6.04
CA ALA A 428 14.21 -16.42 7.49
C ALA A 428 15.68 -16.47 7.94
N ARG A 429 16.03 -15.69 8.96
CA ARG A 429 17.39 -15.66 9.53
C ARG A 429 17.49 -16.67 10.68
N ASP A 430 18.53 -17.51 10.64
CA ASP A 430 18.92 -18.36 11.78
C ASP A 430 19.43 -17.47 12.93
N LEU A 431 18.52 -16.97 13.76
CA LEU A 431 18.89 -16.20 14.93
C LEU A 431 19.71 -17.07 15.90
N PRO A 432 20.87 -16.58 16.38
CA PRO A 432 21.68 -17.32 17.34
C PRO A 432 20.90 -17.44 18.64
N LEU A 433 20.41 -18.65 18.96
CA LEU A 433 19.58 -18.96 20.13
C LEU A 433 19.97 -18.12 21.34
N SER A 434 19.14 -17.14 21.68
CA SER A 434 19.30 -16.34 22.87
C SER A 434 19.30 -17.28 24.06
N LYS A 435 20.43 -17.33 24.78
CA LYS A 435 20.47 -18.05 26.06
C LYS A 435 19.44 -17.37 26.96
N PRO A 436 18.53 -18.11 27.61
CA PRO A 436 17.62 -17.50 28.57
C PRO A 436 18.46 -16.70 29.56
N GLY A 437 18.06 -15.44 29.77
CA GLY A 437 18.90 -14.45 30.45
C GLY A 437 19.41 -14.97 31.79
N ALA A 438 20.65 -14.62 32.13
CA ALA A 438 21.11 -14.80 33.50
C ALA A 438 20.17 -13.97 34.40
N SER A 439 19.42 -14.63 35.28
CA SER A 439 18.43 -13.97 36.12
C SER A 439 19.08 -12.88 36.97
N ASP A 440 18.26 -11.94 37.41
CA ASP A 440 18.60 -10.74 38.16
C ASP A 440 19.80 -10.91 39.10
N THR A 441 20.75 -9.97 39.00
CA THR A 441 21.74 -9.75 40.06
C THR A 441 21.01 -9.24 41.30
N ILE A 442 20.53 -10.18 42.12
CA ILE A 442 19.99 -9.90 43.45
C ILE A 442 21.03 -9.09 44.22
N VAL A 443 20.69 -7.85 44.53
CA VAL A 443 21.44 -7.03 45.48
C VAL A 443 21.18 -7.64 46.87
N GLU A 444 22.24 -8.16 47.50
CA GLU A 444 22.13 -8.72 48.85
C GLU A 444 21.82 -7.60 49.86
N ASP A 445 20.56 -7.50 50.30
CA ASP A 445 20.16 -6.69 51.45
C ASP A 445 20.43 -7.48 52.74
N PRO A 446 21.37 -7.05 53.61
CA PRO A 446 21.96 -7.91 54.63
C PRO A 446 21.19 -7.95 55.97
N ASP A 447 19.86 -7.82 55.98
CA ASP A 447 19.06 -7.88 57.23
C ASP A 447 17.65 -8.49 57.06
N ALA A 448 17.59 -9.79 56.70
CA ALA A 448 16.36 -10.60 56.75
C ALA A 448 16.60 -11.95 57.46
N THR A 449 15.71 -12.33 58.37
CA THR A 449 15.93 -13.47 59.29
C THR A 449 15.44 -14.81 58.75
N VAL A 450 16.15 -15.88 59.12
CA VAL A 450 15.84 -17.28 58.80
C VAL A 450 14.53 -17.76 59.44
N ASP A 451 13.64 -18.36 58.66
CA ASP A 451 12.96 -19.64 58.99
C ASP A 451 12.21 -20.23 57.76
N ASP A 452 11.97 -21.56 57.81
CA ASP A 452 11.10 -22.38 56.95
C ASP A 452 11.18 -22.27 55.41
N ILE A 453 12.17 -22.95 54.81
CA ILE A 453 11.96 -23.72 53.56
C ILE A 453 12.44 -25.16 53.75
N LEU A 454 11.48 -26.09 53.81
CA LEU A 454 11.73 -27.54 53.90
C LEU A 454 10.76 -28.33 53.01
N LEU A 455 11.20 -28.62 51.78
CA LEU A 455 11.22 -30.01 51.27
C LEU A 455 12.09 -30.12 50.00
N ALA A 456 13.06 -31.04 50.02
CA ALA A 456 13.83 -31.42 48.84
C ALA A 456 13.18 -32.62 48.13
N GLY A 457 13.27 -32.69 46.80
CA GLY A 457 12.59 -33.70 45.99
C GLY A 457 13.27 -34.01 44.65
N SER A 458 14.60 -34.06 44.62
CA SER A 458 15.39 -34.24 43.40
C SER A 458 15.34 -35.66 42.83
N SER A 459 15.25 -35.78 41.50
CA SER A 459 16.12 -36.64 40.68
C SER A 459 15.78 -36.49 39.18
N ALA A 460 16.72 -36.86 38.32
CA ALA A 460 16.59 -36.69 36.87
C ALA A 460 17.09 -37.93 36.10
N ALA A 461 16.76 -37.93 34.81
CA ALA A 461 17.57 -38.40 33.67
C ALA A 461 17.23 -39.73 32.97
N LEU A 462 17.62 -39.73 31.68
CA LEU A 462 17.92 -40.85 30.77
C LEU A 462 16.78 -41.53 29.95
N ALA A 463 16.60 -40.99 28.74
CA ALA A 463 16.96 -41.64 27.47
C ALA A 463 16.09 -42.75 26.85
N ALA A 464 15.48 -42.39 25.71
CA ALA A 464 15.47 -43.09 24.41
C ALA A 464 15.46 -44.64 24.35
N GLY A 465 14.38 -45.17 23.75
CA GLY A 465 14.29 -46.51 23.15
C GLY A 465 13.32 -46.45 21.96
N ALA A 466 13.50 -47.30 20.94
CA ALA A 466 12.85 -47.13 19.63
C ALA A 466 12.25 -48.43 19.05
N ILE A 467 11.36 -48.25 18.06
CA ILE A 467 10.80 -49.25 17.12
C ILE A 467 9.79 -50.25 17.71
N GLY A 468 8.62 -50.36 17.08
CA GLY A 468 7.68 -51.48 17.28
C GLY A 468 6.26 -51.22 16.75
N MET A 469 5.97 -51.68 15.52
CA MET A 469 4.59 -51.75 14.99
C MET A 469 3.91 -53.04 15.45
N VAL A 470 2.59 -52.99 15.75
CA VAL A 470 1.58 -54.04 15.46
C VAL A 470 0.19 -53.38 15.45
N GLU A 471 -0.60 -53.64 14.42
CA GLU A 471 -2.06 -53.43 14.40
C GLU A 471 -2.79 -54.72 14.84
N VAL A 472 -3.91 -54.61 15.56
CA VAL A 472 -4.96 -55.66 15.57
C VAL A 472 -6.34 -55.01 15.81
N ASP A 473 -7.32 -55.33 14.97
CA ASP A 473 -8.74 -55.00 15.18
C ASP A 473 -9.40 -55.76 16.34
N ALA A 474 -10.45 -55.20 16.92
CA ALA A 474 -11.76 -55.86 17.08
C ALA A 474 -12.82 -54.88 17.62
N ALA A 475 -14.10 -55.09 17.27
CA ALA A 475 -15.24 -54.30 17.74
C ALA A 475 -16.34 -55.19 18.33
N ASP A 476 -17.09 -54.65 19.30
CA ASP A 476 -18.52 -54.89 19.60
C ASP A 476 -18.91 -53.91 20.74
N SER A 477 -20.03 -53.17 20.73
CA SER A 477 -21.45 -53.59 20.95
C SER A 477 -21.65 -54.29 22.31
N VAL A 478 -22.63 -53.97 23.17
CA VAL A 478 -23.99 -53.38 23.06
C VAL A 478 -24.23 -52.39 24.23
N ASP A 479 -24.98 -51.29 24.07
CA ASP A 479 -26.45 -51.13 24.25
C ASP A 479 -27.02 -51.63 25.60
N ASP A 480 -27.60 -50.69 26.37
CA ASP A 480 -28.79 -50.92 27.22
C ASP A 480 -29.50 -49.58 27.52
N THR A 481 -30.81 -49.62 27.77
CA THR A 481 -31.69 -48.44 27.93
C THR A 481 -32.57 -48.56 29.19
N LEU A 482 -33.08 -47.45 29.74
CA LEU A 482 -34.38 -47.41 30.43
C LEU A 482 -34.86 -45.97 30.76
N SER A 483 -36.12 -45.84 31.19
CA SER A 483 -36.95 -44.63 31.10
C SER A 483 -37.97 -44.47 32.27
N MET A 484 -38.90 -43.51 32.13
CA MET A 484 -40.09 -43.19 32.97
C MET A 484 -39.86 -42.26 34.19
N GLU A 485 -40.80 -41.45 34.72
CA GLU A 485 -42.08 -40.80 34.31
C GLU A 485 -42.38 -39.73 35.42
N THR A 486 -42.82 -38.48 35.17
CA THR A 486 -44.16 -37.96 34.78
C THR A 486 -45.22 -37.83 35.91
N VAL A 487 -45.33 -36.62 36.50
CA VAL A 487 -46.50 -35.99 37.19
C VAL A 487 -46.29 -34.45 37.10
N VAL A 488 -47.17 -33.49 36.74
CA VAL A 488 -48.64 -33.36 36.49
C VAL A 488 -49.49 -32.78 37.65
N GLU A 489 -49.72 -31.45 37.67
CA GLU A 489 -50.93 -30.81 38.24
C GLU A 489 -51.20 -29.40 37.62
N GLU A 490 -52.43 -28.87 37.73
CA GLU A 490 -52.98 -27.72 36.97
C GLU A 490 -53.41 -26.52 37.87
N LEU A 491 -53.83 -25.40 37.23
CA LEU A 491 -54.95 -24.45 37.54
C LEU A 491 -54.70 -23.16 36.68
N ALA A 492 -55.58 -22.64 35.80
CA ALA A 492 -57.00 -22.20 35.92
C ALA A 492 -57.16 -20.97 36.86
N ASP A 493 -57.88 -19.87 36.57
CA ASP A 493 -58.64 -19.35 35.40
C ASP A 493 -58.32 -17.82 35.24
N ASP A 494 -58.89 -16.92 34.41
CA ASP A 494 -60.15 -16.84 33.63
C ASP A 494 -60.03 -15.84 32.42
N SER A 495 -61.16 -15.60 31.73
CA SER A 495 -61.54 -14.67 30.63
C SER A 495 -60.97 -13.22 30.56
N GLY A 496 -61.07 -12.49 29.42
CA GLY A 496 -61.72 -12.83 28.13
C GLY A 496 -61.60 -11.76 27.02
N ASP A 497 -62.30 -11.98 25.90
CA ASP A 497 -62.27 -11.19 24.65
C ASP A 497 -62.95 -9.80 24.71
N ASP A 498 -62.56 -8.90 23.78
CA ASP A 498 -63.51 -8.39 22.76
C ASP A 498 -62.79 -7.79 21.52
N GLN A 499 -63.50 -7.59 20.40
CA GLN A 499 -62.99 -7.03 19.13
C GLN A 499 -63.78 -5.80 18.64
N SER A 500 -63.31 -5.15 17.57
CA SER A 500 -64.02 -4.14 16.73
C SER A 500 -64.14 -2.71 17.34
N ASP A 501 -64.28 -1.59 16.62
CA ASP A 501 -64.05 -1.29 15.18
C ASP A 501 -63.98 0.26 14.93
N LEU A 502 -63.59 0.65 13.70
CA LEU A 502 -64.00 1.89 12.96
C LEU A 502 -63.71 3.35 13.49
N ALA A 503 -62.73 4.00 12.82
CA ALA A 503 -62.87 5.21 11.93
C ALA A 503 -63.05 6.69 12.43
N ASP A 504 -62.56 7.61 11.57
CA ASP A 504 -62.83 9.06 11.35
C ASP A 504 -62.45 10.11 12.43
N LEU A 505 -61.43 11.00 12.24
CA LEU A 505 -61.29 12.23 11.39
C LEU A 505 -61.81 13.55 12.06
N PRO A 506 -61.37 14.78 11.68
CA PRO A 506 -60.17 15.27 10.97
C PRO A 506 -59.31 16.20 11.92
N THR A 507 -58.66 17.37 11.66
CA THR A 507 -58.52 18.38 10.55
C THR A 507 -57.31 19.33 10.79
N GLN A 508 -56.75 19.94 9.72
CA GLN A 508 -56.09 21.28 9.51
C GLN A 508 -55.24 21.97 10.63
N ILE A 509 -53.99 22.42 10.42
CA ILE A 509 -53.37 23.37 9.44
C ILE A 509 -53.61 24.86 9.76
N GLU A 510 -52.53 25.61 10.04
CA GLU A 510 -52.24 26.97 9.52
C GLU A 510 -50.76 27.34 9.74
N ASP A 511 -50.20 28.21 8.89
CA ASP A 511 -48.78 28.60 8.87
C ASP A 511 -48.44 29.75 9.84
N ASN A 512 -47.15 29.98 10.10
CA ASN A 512 -46.62 31.36 10.14
C ASN A 512 -45.11 31.44 9.93
N ASP A 513 -44.69 32.56 9.32
CA ASP A 513 -43.32 32.97 9.03
C ASP A 513 -42.90 34.10 9.98
N GLU A 514 -41.70 34.04 10.56
CA GLU A 514 -41.12 35.21 11.25
C GLU A 514 -39.59 35.18 11.28
N THR A 515 -38.95 35.95 10.38
CA THR A 515 -37.51 36.20 10.41
C THR A 515 -37.14 37.20 11.51
N VAL A 516 -36.16 36.87 12.37
CA VAL A 516 -35.56 37.83 13.31
C VAL A 516 -34.05 37.89 13.13
N ARG A 517 -33.53 39.09 12.82
CA ARG A 517 -32.12 39.46 13.01
C ARG A 517 -31.99 40.25 14.31
N ILE A 518 -30.96 39.96 15.10
CA ILE A 518 -30.39 40.89 16.08
C ILE A 518 -28.86 40.82 15.93
N GLU A 519 -28.19 41.96 16.06
CA GLU A 519 -26.75 42.16 15.92
C GLU A 519 -26.15 42.52 17.29
N GLU A 520 -24.84 42.24 17.50
CA GLU A 520 -24.01 42.71 18.63
C GLU A 520 -24.44 42.15 20.02
N GLU A 521 -23.59 42.04 21.04
CA GLU A 521 -22.40 42.82 21.43
C GLU A 521 -21.13 41.99 21.68
N ILE A 522 -19.99 42.69 21.78
CA ILE A 522 -18.70 42.19 22.25
C ILE A 522 -18.54 42.62 23.71
N ASP A 523 -18.10 41.71 24.59
CA ASP A 523 -17.72 42.05 25.96
C ASP A 523 -16.28 41.56 26.23
N GLU A 524 -15.36 42.51 26.46
CA GLU A 524 -14.00 42.23 26.93
C GLU A 524 -13.97 42.42 28.46
N ASP A 525 -13.74 41.36 29.24
CA ASP A 525 -13.13 41.55 30.55
C ASP A 525 -12.29 40.35 31.00
N SER A 526 -11.33 40.61 31.88
CA SER A 526 -10.20 39.75 32.17
C SER A 526 -10.40 38.82 33.37
N VAL A 527 -9.82 37.61 33.28
CA VAL A 527 -9.66 36.67 34.41
C VAL A 527 -8.20 36.19 34.43
N GLU A 528 -7.65 35.95 35.62
CA GLU A 528 -6.21 35.74 35.84
C GLU A 528 -5.71 34.36 35.41
N PHE A 529 -4.40 34.27 35.10
CA PHE A 529 -3.69 33.01 34.88
C PHE A 529 -3.61 32.20 36.19
N ASP A 530 -4.08 30.95 36.16
CA ASP A 530 -3.55 29.88 37.00
C ASP A 530 -2.63 28.99 36.15
N LEU A 531 -1.44 28.67 36.66
CA LEU A 531 -0.44 27.84 35.98
C LEU A 531 -0.19 26.57 36.79
N ASP A 532 -0.70 25.44 36.30
CA ASP A 532 -0.40 24.08 36.80
C ASP A 532 -0.56 23.09 35.63
N PRO A 533 -0.07 21.84 35.73
CA PRO A 533 1.28 21.51 35.36
C PRO A 533 1.37 20.77 34.00
N SER A 534 2.59 20.58 33.50
CA SER A 534 2.84 19.92 32.22
C SER A 534 2.29 18.48 32.15
N PRO A 535 1.60 18.08 31.07
CA PRO A 535 1.34 16.66 30.79
C PRO A 535 2.67 15.92 30.55
N SER A 536 2.66 14.60 30.78
CA SER A 536 3.83 13.73 30.65
C SER A 536 4.19 13.39 29.20
N ASP A 537 5.47 13.13 28.95
CA ASP A 537 6.10 12.97 27.64
C ASP A 537 5.66 11.70 26.87
N ALA A 538 4.44 11.67 26.34
CA ALA A 538 3.91 10.54 25.57
C ALA A 538 2.97 10.88 24.39
N GLU A 539 2.38 12.09 24.33
CA GLU A 539 1.35 12.43 23.31
C GLU A 539 1.52 13.82 22.65
N VAL A 540 2.75 14.31 22.45
CA VAL A 540 3.00 15.50 21.61
C VAL A 540 4.34 15.39 20.85
N ASP A 541 4.30 15.02 19.56
CA ASP A 541 5.19 15.61 18.54
C ASP A 541 4.65 15.43 17.10
N VAL A 542 3.55 16.12 16.77
CA VAL A 542 3.10 16.32 15.39
C VAL A 542 2.64 17.77 15.22
N LEU A 543 3.58 18.69 14.96
CA LEU A 543 3.32 19.96 14.25
C LEU A 543 4.62 20.74 13.99
N GLU A 544 5.13 20.70 12.76
CA GLU A 544 5.66 21.89 12.06
C GLU A 544 5.84 21.59 10.56
N THR A 545 4.99 22.20 9.73
CA THR A 545 5.04 22.09 8.26
C THR A 545 5.84 23.26 7.69
N SER A 546 6.94 22.97 7.00
CA SER A 546 7.77 24.00 6.36
C SER A 546 7.09 24.64 5.14
N ASP A 547 7.10 25.97 5.05
CA ASP A 547 6.55 26.70 3.90
C ASP A 547 7.24 26.32 2.58
N VAL A 548 6.50 25.73 1.65
CA VAL A 548 6.99 25.44 0.29
C VAL A 548 6.80 26.68 -0.59
N VAL A 549 7.86 27.50 -0.69
CA VAL A 549 7.91 28.60 -1.66
C VAL A 549 8.07 28.03 -3.07
N ILE A 550 6.98 28.02 -3.83
CA ILE A 550 7.03 27.82 -5.28
C ILE A 550 7.79 29.00 -5.89
N SER A 551 8.88 28.71 -6.59
CA SER A 551 9.64 29.70 -7.36
C SER A 551 9.57 29.36 -8.84
N ASP A 552 8.92 30.22 -9.62
CA ASP A 552 8.91 30.13 -11.07
C ASP A 552 10.31 30.40 -11.63
N VAL A 553 10.97 29.37 -12.17
CA VAL A 553 12.28 29.51 -12.83
C VAL A 553 12.07 29.90 -14.29
N ALA A 554 11.67 31.16 -14.49
CA ALA A 554 11.72 31.83 -15.79
C ALA A 554 12.79 32.92 -15.75
N ASN A 555 14.02 32.59 -16.16
CA ASN A 555 15.04 33.59 -16.41
C ASN A 555 16.02 33.10 -17.50
N GLU A 556 16.16 33.89 -18.56
CA GLU A 556 17.08 33.61 -19.66
C GLU A 556 18.48 34.10 -19.29
N GLU A 557 19.50 33.23 -19.33
CA GLU A 557 20.90 33.67 -19.42
C GLU A 557 21.54 33.16 -20.71
N THR A 558 21.75 34.08 -21.65
CA THR A 558 22.52 33.87 -22.86
C THR A 558 23.99 33.67 -22.55
N VAL A 559 24.59 32.54 -22.96
CA VAL A 559 26.03 32.28 -22.84
C VAL A 559 26.61 32.05 -24.23
N ASP A 560 27.39 33.02 -24.73
CA ASP A 560 28.19 32.86 -25.94
C ASP A 560 29.28 31.80 -25.74
N LEU A 561 29.34 30.82 -26.64
CA LEU A 561 30.41 29.84 -26.74
C LEU A 561 30.83 29.65 -28.21
N GLU A 562 31.78 30.47 -28.65
CA GLU A 562 32.50 30.24 -29.91
C GLU A 562 33.51 29.08 -29.78
N ASP A 563 33.66 28.31 -30.86
CA ASP A 563 34.76 27.38 -31.17
C ASP A 563 35.22 26.34 -30.11
N LEU A 564 34.53 25.20 -30.08
CA LEU A 564 35.17 23.89 -29.85
C LEU A 564 34.70 22.85 -30.88
N GLN A 565 35.48 22.68 -31.95
CA GLN A 565 35.34 21.57 -32.90
C GLN A 565 36.01 20.30 -32.34
N VAL A 566 35.26 19.19 -32.28
CA VAL A 566 35.79 17.83 -32.09
C VAL A 566 35.02 16.89 -33.01
N ASP A 567 35.72 16.28 -33.97
CA ASP A 567 35.14 15.24 -34.83
C ASP A 567 35.04 13.91 -34.09
N GLU A 568 33.87 13.26 -34.09
CA GLU A 568 33.75 11.81 -33.96
C GLU A 568 32.88 11.25 -35.11
N PRO A 569 33.19 10.04 -35.62
CA PRO A 569 32.60 9.51 -36.84
C PRO A 569 31.19 8.93 -36.64
N ALA A 570 30.34 9.07 -37.66
CA ALA A 570 29.01 8.47 -37.68
C ALA A 570 29.06 6.93 -37.65
N LEU A 571 28.11 6.32 -36.95
CA LEU A 571 27.90 4.87 -36.92
C LEU A 571 27.29 4.38 -38.24
N ASP A 572 27.94 3.39 -38.84
CA ASP A 572 27.53 2.73 -40.08
C ASP A 572 26.37 1.74 -39.83
N VAL A 573 25.15 2.16 -40.10
CA VAL A 573 23.95 1.31 -40.17
C VAL A 573 23.74 0.83 -41.60
N GLY A 574 24.50 -0.20 -41.98
CA GLY A 574 24.58 -0.71 -43.35
C GLY A 574 23.26 -1.23 -43.94
N ASP A 575 23.17 -1.18 -45.27
CA ASP A 575 22.00 -1.58 -46.08
C ASP A 575 21.45 -2.98 -45.72
N LEU A 576 20.16 -3.03 -45.39
CA LEU A 576 19.41 -4.26 -45.09
C LEU A 576 18.17 -4.42 -46.00
N LEU A 577 18.27 -3.93 -47.25
CA LEU A 577 17.30 -4.16 -48.32
C LEU A 577 18.03 -4.51 -49.62
N SER A 578 18.29 -5.80 -49.85
CA SER A 578 18.87 -6.32 -51.09
C SER A 578 17.86 -7.15 -51.89
N ASP A 579 17.24 -6.52 -52.89
CA ASP A 579 16.40 -7.22 -53.87
C ASP A 579 17.22 -8.26 -54.66
N SER A 580 16.81 -9.53 -54.62
CA SER A 580 17.26 -10.54 -55.59
C SER A 580 16.27 -11.70 -55.78
N GLU A 581 15.60 -11.65 -56.95
CA GLU A 581 15.08 -12.76 -57.77
C GLU A 581 14.35 -13.95 -57.08
N VAL A 582 13.03 -14.04 -57.31
CA VAL A 582 12.20 -15.22 -56.97
C VAL A 582 12.15 -16.22 -58.15
N ASP A 583 12.34 -17.50 -57.85
CA ASP A 583 12.34 -18.62 -58.81
C ASP A 583 10.93 -18.94 -59.37
N PRO A 584 10.71 -18.91 -60.70
CA PRO A 584 9.38 -19.06 -61.29
C PRO A 584 8.96 -20.53 -61.49
N GLY A 585 8.56 -21.24 -60.42
CA GLY A 585 8.00 -22.58 -60.60
C GLY A 585 7.48 -23.36 -59.39
N LEU A 586 6.22 -23.11 -58.99
CA LEU A 586 5.27 -24.21 -58.72
C LEU A 586 3.80 -23.77 -58.89
N GLU A 587 2.89 -24.74 -58.96
CA GLU A 587 1.53 -24.57 -59.47
C GLU A 587 0.51 -24.08 -58.41
N THR A 588 -0.52 -23.39 -58.89
CA THR A 588 -1.70 -23.01 -58.10
C THR A 588 -2.54 -24.23 -57.71
N VAL A 589 -2.80 -24.40 -56.40
CA VAL A 589 -3.94 -25.17 -55.91
C VAL A 589 -4.71 -24.28 -54.94
N GLY A 590 -5.85 -23.76 -55.38
CA GLY A 590 -6.84 -23.14 -54.48
C GLY A 590 -7.94 -24.14 -54.15
N LEU A 591 -8.57 -23.96 -52.99
CA LEU A 591 -9.99 -24.23 -52.77
C LEU A 591 -10.44 -23.52 -51.50
N ASP A 592 -11.65 -22.98 -51.56
CA ASP A 592 -12.23 -22.04 -50.60
C ASP A 592 -12.85 -22.76 -49.38
N ASP A 593 -12.89 -22.09 -48.23
CA ASP A 593 -14.16 -21.89 -47.50
C ASP A 593 -14.06 -20.65 -46.57
N GLU A 594 -15.21 -20.09 -46.19
CA GLU A 594 -15.32 -18.85 -45.42
C GLU A 594 -15.41 -19.08 -43.90
N THR A 595 -14.81 -18.19 -43.08
CA THR A 595 -15.54 -17.56 -41.95
C THR A 595 -14.77 -16.42 -41.28
N MET A 596 -15.48 -15.29 -41.08
CA MET A 596 -15.27 -14.27 -40.04
C MET A 596 -13.83 -13.79 -39.77
N ASN A 597 -13.39 -12.78 -40.51
CA ASN A 597 -12.30 -11.88 -40.12
C ASN A 597 -12.88 -10.46 -39.95
N PRO A 598 -12.76 -9.79 -38.78
CA PRO A 598 -13.43 -8.51 -38.55
C PRO A 598 -12.76 -7.38 -39.33
N ALA A 599 -13.47 -6.83 -40.33
CA ALA A 599 -12.98 -5.73 -41.15
C ALA A 599 -12.95 -4.40 -40.37
N ILE A 600 -11.79 -3.76 -40.31
CA ILE A 600 -11.64 -2.40 -39.78
C ILE A 600 -12.02 -1.41 -40.88
N THR A 601 -13.07 -0.62 -40.64
CA THR A 601 -13.54 0.42 -41.58
C THR A 601 -12.96 1.79 -41.20
N PRO A 602 -12.28 2.50 -42.10
CA PRO A 602 -11.83 3.87 -41.86
C PRO A 602 -12.99 4.84 -41.58
N LEU A 603 -12.80 5.77 -40.63
CA LEU A 603 -13.80 6.80 -40.26
C LEU A 603 -13.84 8.01 -41.21
N ARG A 604 -13.17 7.93 -42.37
CA ARG A 604 -13.25 8.89 -43.49
C ARG A 604 -13.26 8.10 -44.80
N ASN A 605 -14.02 8.59 -45.79
CA ASN A 605 -14.19 7.92 -47.09
C ASN A 605 -12.98 8.17 -48.02
N GLU A 606 -11.84 7.60 -47.67
CA GLU A 606 -10.59 7.71 -48.44
C GLU A 606 -10.01 6.30 -48.66
N ASP A 607 -10.03 5.81 -49.90
CA ASP A 607 -9.69 4.41 -50.24
C ASP A 607 -8.18 4.08 -50.17
N SER A 608 -7.32 5.08 -49.97
CA SER A 608 -5.87 4.90 -49.81
C SER A 608 -5.19 6.09 -49.12
N PHE A 609 -4.36 5.82 -48.10
CA PHE A 609 -3.44 6.82 -47.55
C PHE A 609 -2.10 6.79 -48.29
N SER A 610 -1.66 7.93 -48.82
CA SER A 610 -0.36 8.09 -49.47
C SER A 610 0.14 9.51 -49.16
N PRO A 611 1.05 9.68 -48.18
CA PRO A 611 1.50 11.00 -47.77
C PRO A 611 2.44 11.60 -48.82
N ASP A 612 2.24 12.88 -49.14
CA ASP A 612 3.14 13.66 -50.01
C ASP A 612 4.42 14.02 -49.25
N GLU A 613 5.60 13.83 -49.84
CA GLU A 613 6.89 14.05 -49.16
C GLU A 613 7.07 15.51 -48.70
N ASP A 614 6.50 16.47 -49.43
CA ASP A 614 6.52 17.90 -49.07
C ASP A 614 5.63 18.24 -47.86
N SER A 615 4.72 17.35 -47.44
CA SER A 615 3.88 17.53 -46.24
C SER A 615 4.59 17.14 -44.94
N ILE A 616 5.64 16.31 -45.02
CA ILE A 616 6.40 15.81 -43.86
C ILE A 616 7.62 16.70 -43.57
N GLN A 617 8.02 17.57 -44.50
CA GLN A 617 9.15 18.48 -44.31
C GLN A 617 8.85 19.62 -43.32
N VAL A 618 9.51 19.55 -42.17
CA VAL A 618 9.50 20.59 -41.12
C VAL A 618 10.42 21.74 -41.51
N LYS A 619 9.97 23.00 -41.42
CA LYS A 619 10.74 24.20 -41.80
C LYS A 619 10.79 25.23 -40.67
N PRO A 620 11.88 26.03 -40.55
CA PRO A 620 11.98 27.06 -39.52
C PRO A 620 10.97 28.18 -39.76
N ASP A 621 10.27 28.57 -38.71
CA ASP A 621 9.49 29.80 -38.65
C ASP A 621 10.41 31.01 -38.91
N PRO A 622 10.11 31.89 -39.90
CA PRO A 622 11.00 33.00 -40.26
C PRO A 622 11.02 34.15 -39.24
N LEU A 623 10.22 34.09 -38.18
CA LEU A 623 10.21 35.04 -37.06
C LEU A 623 10.73 34.42 -35.75
N THR A 624 10.45 33.15 -35.45
CA THR A 624 10.88 32.50 -34.19
C THR A 624 12.01 31.49 -34.34
N GLY A 625 12.31 31.01 -35.55
CA GLY A 625 13.30 29.97 -35.83
C GLY A 625 12.86 28.54 -35.50
N GLU A 626 11.69 28.35 -34.88
CA GLU A 626 11.18 27.04 -34.49
C GLU A 626 10.78 26.19 -35.71
N LEU A 627 11.13 24.90 -35.70
CA LEU A 627 10.77 23.96 -36.77
C LEU A 627 9.27 23.57 -36.66
N LYS A 628 8.47 23.95 -37.67
CA LYS A 628 7.03 23.60 -37.76
C LYS A 628 6.69 22.91 -39.09
N PHE A 629 5.67 22.05 -39.07
CA PHE A 629 5.14 21.39 -40.28
C PHE A 629 4.31 22.37 -41.12
N ASN A 630 4.23 22.14 -42.43
CA ASN A 630 3.37 22.90 -43.34
C ASN A 630 1.88 22.65 -43.04
N THR A 631 1.19 23.59 -42.41
CA THR A 631 -0.28 23.66 -42.49
C THR A 631 -0.70 24.22 -43.86
N PRO A 632 -1.73 23.64 -44.52
CA PRO A 632 -2.29 24.23 -45.73
C PRO A 632 -2.85 25.63 -45.44
N THR A 633 -2.39 26.65 -46.16
CA THR A 633 -2.88 28.02 -45.99
C THR A 633 -4.22 28.20 -46.72
N ASP A 634 -5.27 28.55 -46.00
CA ASP A 634 -6.56 28.95 -46.59
C ASP A 634 -6.42 30.25 -47.38
N GLN A 635 -6.21 30.12 -48.69
CA GLN A 635 -6.33 31.21 -49.65
C GLN A 635 -7.75 31.26 -50.22
N ASN A 636 -8.73 31.70 -49.41
CA ASN A 636 -10.01 32.30 -49.84
C ASN A 636 -10.78 32.83 -48.62
N ALA A 637 -10.43 34.04 -48.17
CA ALA A 637 -11.18 34.78 -47.16
C ALA A 637 -11.19 36.28 -47.53
N ASP A 638 -12.10 36.65 -48.44
CA ASP A 638 -12.57 38.03 -48.64
C ASP A 638 -13.97 38.16 -47.97
N ASP A 639 -14.33 39.37 -47.56
CA ASP A 639 -15.57 39.71 -46.82
C ASP A 639 -16.88 39.21 -47.49
N ASP A 640 -17.83 38.72 -46.68
CA ASP A 640 -19.03 39.50 -46.34
C ASP A 640 -19.80 38.89 -45.14
N THR A 641 -20.81 39.59 -44.62
CA THR A 641 -21.34 39.43 -43.24
C THR A 641 -22.66 38.63 -43.08
N ASP A 642 -22.97 38.39 -41.80
CA ASP A 642 -24.30 38.21 -41.18
C ASP A 642 -24.89 36.81 -40.97
N ASP A 643 -25.56 36.71 -39.81
CA ASP A 643 -26.49 35.70 -39.30
C ASP A 643 -26.15 34.19 -39.41
N LEU A 644 -26.02 33.55 -38.23
CA LEU A 644 -27.14 32.74 -37.70
C LEU A 644 -26.97 32.42 -36.21
N LEU A 645 -28.09 32.42 -35.47
CA LEU A 645 -28.14 31.88 -34.11
C LEU A 645 -28.10 30.34 -34.15
N ILE A 646 -27.59 29.73 -33.08
CA ILE A 646 -27.83 28.32 -32.77
C ILE A 646 -28.69 28.29 -31.49
N ASP A 647 -29.94 27.89 -31.64
CA ASP A 647 -30.86 27.68 -30.52
C ASP A 647 -30.46 26.43 -29.71
N PHE A 648 -30.65 26.50 -28.40
CA PHE A 648 -30.72 25.31 -27.54
C PHE A 648 -32.09 24.65 -27.72
N LEU A 649 -32.12 23.34 -27.91
CA LEU A 649 -33.34 22.54 -27.85
C LEU A 649 -33.27 21.63 -26.62
N ASP A 650 -33.94 22.06 -25.55
CA ASP A 650 -34.44 21.14 -24.52
C ASP A 650 -35.70 20.46 -25.05
N ASP A 651 -35.77 19.13 -24.93
CA ASP A 651 -36.86 18.30 -25.43
C ASP A 651 -37.72 17.82 -24.25
N ASP A 652 -38.79 18.55 -23.92
CA ASP A 652 -39.85 18.05 -23.03
C ASP A 652 -41.20 18.76 -23.28
N ASP A 653 -42.20 18.04 -23.79
CA ASP A 653 -43.55 18.02 -23.19
C ASP A 653 -44.51 16.95 -23.80
N SER A 654 -45.14 16.17 -22.92
CA SER A 654 -46.47 15.53 -23.07
C SER A 654 -46.74 14.45 -24.14
N LYS A 655 -46.80 13.17 -23.71
CA LYS A 655 -48.04 12.34 -23.83
C LYS A 655 -48.08 11.05 -23.02
#